data_AF-A0A7K6G0V5-F1
#
_entry.id   AF-A0A7K6G0V5-F1
#
_cell.length_a   1.000
_cell.length_b   1.000
_cell.length_c   1.000
_cell.angle_alpha   90.00
_cell.angle_beta   90.00
_cell.angle_gamma   90.00
#
_symmetry.space_group_name_H-M   'P 1'
#
loop_
_entity.id
_entity.type
_entity.pdbx_description
1 polymer ?
#
loop_
_entity_poly.entity_id
_entity_poly.type
_entity_poly.pdbx_seq_one_letter_code
_entity_poly.pdbx_strand_id
1 'polypeptide(L)'
;MASLAAAEPPASGAASRSPGLGPSRSGGERRRSTPDAAQDTQLRSVDLDHVIKLLEDSGSVDLEKEQLKTLKKVVKHFENGLPLKNMAQITEILNLCAEKINEQEAFTEPLCELIKLFGLPFQKKRSSDEVNYSVEVSQSIAQLGYLMRVPSSQVKIQICKCIVSFYNMELPGKLLSGYQPTSASYKIHMAEVGGLAETLVLSLALVENQLTEKLWVLKALQHLSISGRNCRLMVKAQAASRLCLYLNGADPSGQLVFRSSDILWNLLENTSKEEVVNQLSSLECVHALKEVFADLLMRGFQHSDYQLRNDLLVIATLLAENSAAPMIESGFAELLIVLATFTEVKLPNPLVKGFKLTYSYEDFEMKKLLFNIIGILSKDPSAAQLLSENHVMPALLYYVKPNQKPGFHDWSAAQYEELQLHAISVLASVAPVLVDKYLSCQANTLLLVFLEWCIGQDPFFGHGNSFHGTGGRGNKLAQMRYGLRVLRFAVSLYDDAVNINLCDQGAISQLLDILKYAANKSKEKESTILLEVQADTLFILSVLCENDLHRKELFSCEGIAILIPFFKMDPKKLYSGLGHNGLLFSALDCLWSCVIGCYIAEDYFIEKQGIFLLLDLLALREKNLSNIILGILVEFCDNPKTTLHMSIWRGKRDQTAANLLIQLWREEELDLGVKRDRYGVIVDIRRPIATSFQKQQKVIPVPANCPSFAIMEISESIRAKIYSLFCKLGFENLPGLSTKDFVTLAIIQRYIDFKVGEVWSEIYAEIKEEFRPITSDERTLEAISKVSENTGRTVVDLQTEVLKSQHHHKIQEEEKTYKEIQATCTQRELINKSWENFLTRTSNFEALKKAKRLQERAIEACRSKVKVQNGPLYSTDIKNLQTTV
;
A
#
# COMPACT_ATOMS: atom_id res chain seq x y z
N MET A 1 -4.56 -2.34 1.17
CA MET A 1 -4.51 -0.89 1.48
C MET A 1 -5.79 -0.51 2.21
N ALA A 2 -5.75 -0.38 3.54
CA ALA A 2 -6.85 0.15 4.33
C ALA A 2 -6.26 0.92 5.53
N SER A 3 -5.98 2.20 5.30
CA SER A 3 -5.74 3.17 6.36
C SER A 3 -7.10 3.80 6.65
N LEU A 4 -7.77 3.35 7.70
CA LEU A 4 -8.87 4.07 8.34
C LEU A 4 -8.30 5.36 8.93
N ALA A 5 -8.31 6.45 8.16
CA ALA A 5 -8.06 7.77 8.68
C ALA A 5 -9.26 8.15 9.57
N ALA A 6 -9.02 8.25 10.87
CA ALA A 6 -9.95 8.80 11.83
C ALA A 6 -10.32 10.23 11.40
N ALA A 7 -11.61 10.47 11.17
CA ALA A 7 -12.14 11.81 11.14
C ALA A 7 -11.98 12.43 12.54
N GLU A 8 -11.29 13.56 12.64
CA GLU A 8 -11.26 14.35 13.87
C GLU A 8 -12.70 14.74 14.26
N PRO A 9 -13.14 14.49 15.51
CA PRO A 9 -14.42 14.98 15.98
C PRO A 9 -14.38 16.52 16.12
N PRO A 10 -15.48 17.24 15.84
CA PRO A 10 -15.54 18.68 16.02
C PRO A 10 -15.34 19.02 17.49
N ALA A 11 -14.42 19.95 17.75
CA ALA A 11 -14.13 20.47 19.08
C ALA A 11 -15.43 20.87 19.81
N SER A 12 -15.65 20.29 20.99
CA SER A 12 -16.70 20.72 21.90
C SER A 12 -16.48 22.19 22.28
N GLY A 13 -17.37 23.07 21.84
CA GLY A 13 -17.40 24.48 22.21
C GLY A 13 -17.56 24.64 23.72
N ALA A 14 -16.46 24.89 24.41
CA ALA A 14 -16.47 25.34 25.78
C ALA A 14 -16.94 26.81 25.82
N ALA A 15 -18.07 27.05 26.47
CA ALA A 15 -18.57 28.38 26.77
C ALA A 15 -17.55 29.17 27.61
N SER A 16 -16.83 30.08 26.99
CA SER A 16 -16.00 31.07 27.66
C SER A 16 -16.90 32.12 28.32
N ARG A 17 -17.14 31.98 29.63
CA ARG A 17 -17.52 33.12 30.48
C ARG A 17 -16.27 33.65 31.16
N SER A 18 -15.79 34.78 30.65
CA SER A 18 -14.76 35.62 31.24
C SER A 18 -15.25 36.19 32.59
N PRO A 19 -14.40 36.24 33.63
CA PRO A 19 -14.47 37.28 34.64
C PRO A 19 -13.36 38.30 34.40
N GLY A 20 -13.74 39.57 34.39
CA GLY A 20 -12.89 40.70 34.08
C GLY A 20 -11.72 40.90 35.04
N LEU A 21 -10.65 41.45 34.46
CA LEU A 21 -9.53 42.08 35.13
C LEU A 21 -10.00 43.26 35.99
N GLY A 22 -9.75 43.16 37.30
CA GLY A 22 -9.75 44.28 38.24
C GLY A 22 -8.37 44.35 38.92
N PRO A 23 -7.78 45.54 39.11
CA PRO A 23 -6.36 45.68 39.38
C PRO A 23 -5.98 45.39 40.84
N SER A 24 -4.82 44.77 40.98
CA SER A 24 -4.03 44.66 42.20
C SER A 24 -3.74 46.04 42.81
N ARG A 25 -4.25 46.29 44.03
CA ARG A 25 -3.71 47.32 44.94
C ARG A 25 -2.89 46.66 46.04
N SER A 26 -1.59 46.88 45.93
CA SER A 26 -0.60 46.73 46.99
C SER A 26 -0.90 47.69 48.15
N GLY A 27 -0.89 47.18 49.39
CA GLY A 27 -1.04 48.00 50.59
C GLY A 27 -1.16 47.16 51.86
N GLY A 28 -0.12 46.38 52.19
CA GLY A 28 -0.02 45.70 53.48
C GLY A 28 0.66 46.60 54.52
N GLU A 29 -0.14 47.25 55.35
CA GLU A 29 0.32 47.85 56.61
C GLU A 29 0.74 46.75 57.60
N ARG A 30 1.94 46.92 58.17
CA ARG A 30 2.43 46.16 59.32
C ARG A 30 1.48 46.34 60.51
N ARG A 31 0.81 45.26 60.93
CA ARG A 31 0.38 45.11 62.33
C ARG A 31 1.08 43.91 62.94
N ARG A 32 1.87 44.21 63.97
CA ARG A 32 2.41 43.26 64.94
C ARG A 32 1.22 42.63 65.68
N SER A 33 1.13 41.30 65.66
CA SER A 33 0.42 40.55 66.68
C SER A 33 1.41 39.58 67.34
N THR A 34 1.54 39.77 68.64
CA THR A 34 2.21 38.91 69.62
C THR A 34 1.69 37.46 69.58
N PRO A 35 2.45 36.49 70.10
CA PRO A 35 2.16 35.07 69.93
C PRO A 35 1.04 34.64 70.90
N ASP A 36 -0.11 34.23 70.36
CA ASP A 36 -1.08 33.45 71.13
C ASP A 36 -0.59 32.00 71.22
N ALA A 37 0.28 31.80 72.21
CA ALA A 37 0.56 30.52 72.80
C ALA A 37 -0.65 30.06 73.64
N ALA A 38 -1.71 29.57 73.00
CA ALA A 38 -2.78 28.83 73.67
C ALA A 38 -3.78 28.24 72.67
N GLN A 39 -3.37 27.23 71.91
CA GLN A 39 -4.21 26.07 71.53
C GLN A 39 -3.34 25.00 70.85
N ASP A 40 -2.17 24.77 71.42
CA ASP A 40 -1.38 23.56 71.26
C ASP A 40 -2.00 22.47 72.15
N THR A 41 -3.19 22.00 71.78
CA THR A 41 -3.80 20.84 72.44
C THR A 41 -3.63 19.64 71.51
N GLN A 42 -2.42 19.09 71.54
CA GLN A 42 -2.05 17.71 71.23
C GLN A 42 -3.17 16.83 70.63
N LEU A 43 -3.23 16.72 69.30
CA LEU A 43 -3.54 15.43 68.72
C LEU A 43 -2.35 14.53 69.06
N ARG A 44 -2.48 13.75 70.15
CA ARG A 44 -1.51 12.69 70.51
C ARG A 44 -1.13 11.95 69.23
N SER A 45 0.16 11.90 68.92
CA SER A 45 0.68 11.09 67.81
C SER A 45 0.13 9.68 67.95
N VAL A 46 -0.62 9.22 66.95
CA VAL A 46 -1.05 7.84 66.90
C VAL A 46 0.18 7.00 66.58
N ASP A 47 0.62 6.18 67.54
CA ASP A 47 1.72 5.24 67.35
C ASP A 47 1.23 4.05 66.54
N LEU A 48 1.50 4.06 65.23
CA LEU A 48 1.02 3.03 64.30
C LEU A 48 1.63 1.66 64.59
N ASP A 49 2.86 1.59 65.11
CA ASP A 49 3.50 0.32 65.45
C ASP A 49 2.82 -0.33 66.68
N HIS A 50 2.34 0.51 67.61
CA HIS A 50 1.50 0.03 68.71
C HIS A 50 0.13 -0.46 68.22
N VAL A 51 -0.47 0.21 67.22
CA VAL A 51 -1.74 -0.25 66.62
C VAL A 51 -1.58 -1.59 65.90
N ILE A 52 -0.49 -1.79 65.17
CA ILE A 52 -0.17 -3.05 64.48
C ILE A 52 -0.07 -4.19 65.50
N LYS A 53 0.76 -4.04 66.55
CA LYS A 53 0.88 -5.04 67.62
C LYS A 53 -0.45 -5.37 68.30
N LEU A 54 -1.27 -4.35 68.55
CA LEU A 54 -2.59 -4.54 69.15
C LEU A 54 -3.52 -5.37 68.26
N LEU A 55 -3.38 -5.27 66.93
CA LEU A 55 -4.17 -6.04 65.97
C LEU A 55 -3.63 -7.47 65.78
N GLU A 56 -2.33 -7.71 65.99
CA GLU A 56 -1.75 -9.06 65.97
C GLU A 56 -2.25 -9.93 67.14
N ASP A 57 -2.55 -9.32 68.30
CA ASP A 57 -3.06 -10.04 69.47
C ASP A 57 -4.52 -10.52 69.27
N SER A 58 -4.76 -11.82 69.50
CA SER A 58 -6.01 -12.53 69.17
C SER A 58 -6.83 -13.01 70.38
N GLY A 59 -6.66 -12.43 71.58
CA GLY A 59 -7.30 -12.91 72.82
C GLY A 59 -8.26 -11.94 73.53
N SER A 60 -9.56 -12.26 73.53
CA SER A 60 -10.68 -11.72 74.35
C SER A 60 -11.62 -10.66 73.72
N VAL A 61 -12.89 -10.68 74.16
CA VAL A 61 -13.97 -9.76 73.72
C VAL A 61 -13.74 -8.31 74.16
N ASP A 62 -13.00 -8.09 75.26
CA ASP A 62 -12.63 -6.74 75.70
C ASP A 62 -11.53 -6.12 74.81
N LEU A 63 -10.65 -6.96 74.25
CA LEU A 63 -9.62 -6.55 73.30
C LEU A 63 -10.22 -6.09 71.96
N GLU A 64 -11.32 -6.71 71.51
CA GLU A 64 -12.03 -6.32 70.28
C GLU A 64 -12.56 -4.87 70.36
N LYS A 65 -13.20 -4.49 71.47
CA LYS A 65 -13.69 -3.11 71.66
C LYS A 65 -12.55 -2.09 71.69
N GLU A 66 -11.41 -2.47 72.26
CA GLU A 66 -10.22 -1.62 72.31
C GLU A 66 -9.56 -1.47 70.93
N GLN A 67 -9.47 -2.55 70.15
CA GLN A 67 -9.01 -2.55 68.76
C GLN A 67 -9.88 -1.61 67.89
N LEU A 68 -11.21 -1.77 67.94
CA LEU A 68 -12.15 -0.94 67.17
C LEU A 68 -12.07 0.55 67.55
N LYS A 69 -11.93 0.86 68.85
CA LYS A 69 -11.77 2.24 69.34
C LYS A 69 -10.46 2.86 68.86
N THR A 70 -9.39 2.06 68.80
CA THR A 70 -8.08 2.50 68.32
C THR A 70 -8.08 2.74 66.81
N LEU A 71 -8.70 1.86 66.02
CA LEU A 71 -8.92 2.07 64.59
C LEU A 71 -9.72 3.35 64.29
N LYS A 72 -10.78 3.63 65.06
CA LYS A 72 -11.53 4.90 64.93
C LYS A 72 -10.65 6.14 65.20
N LYS A 73 -9.68 6.05 66.11
CA LYS A 73 -8.70 7.13 66.34
C LYS A 73 -7.74 7.28 65.15
N VAL A 74 -7.28 6.17 64.55
CA VAL A 74 -6.42 6.19 63.35
C VAL A 74 -7.15 6.89 62.20
N VAL A 75 -8.39 6.48 61.90
CA VAL A 75 -9.21 7.09 60.84
C VAL A 75 -9.37 8.59 61.06
N LYS A 76 -9.74 9.00 62.28
CA LYS A 76 -9.92 10.41 62.62
C LYS A 76 -8.62 11.21 62.52
N HIS A 77 -7.48 10.60 62.86
CA HIS A 77 -6.18 11.27 62.76
C HIS A 77 -5.78 11.59 61.32
N PHE A 78 -6.15 10.73 60.36
CA PHE A 78 -5.81 10.86 58.95
C PHE A 78 -6.96 11.35 58.06
N GLU A 79 -8.04 11.88 58.65
CA GLU A 79 -9.26 12.33 57.94
C GLU A 79 -9.00 13.40 56.86
N ASN A 80 -7.85 14.08 56.93
CA ASN A 80 -7.44 15.14 56.00
C ASN A 80 -6.36 14.71 54.98
N GLY A 81 -6.03 13.43 54.90
CA GLY A 81 -5.08 12.86 53.93
C GLY A 81 -3.91 12.11 54.57
N LEU A 82 -3.33 11.21 53.78
CA LEU A 82 -2.32 10.24 54.23
C LEU A 82 -0.90 10.68 53.88
N PRO A 83 0.01 10.84 54.86
CA PRO A 83 1.44 11.06 54.60
C PRO A 83 2.10 9.87 53.90
N LEU A 84 2.87 10.11 52.83
CA LEU A 84 3.57 9.06 52.07
C LEU A 84 4.44 8.15 52.96
N LYS A 85 5.10 8.73 53.97
CA LYS A 85 5.95 8.00 54.93
C LYS A 85 5.21 6.95 55.79
N ASN A 86 3.89 7.07 55.92
CA ASN A 86 3.07 6.18 56.76
C ASN A 86 2.30 5.14 55.94
N MET A 87 2.48 5.11 54.61
CA MET A 87 1.73 4.23 53.71
C MET A 87 1.91 2.75 54.03
N ALA A 88 3.14 2.31 54.32
CA ALA A 88 3.43 0.91 54.64
C ALA A 88 2.68 0.46 55.91
N GLN A 89 2.83 1.19 57.02
CA GLN A 89 2.17 0.90 58.30
C GLN A 89 0.64 0.90 58.18
N ILE A 90 0.07 1.84 57.42
CA ILE A 90 -1.39 1.92 57.24
C ILE A 90 -1.89 0.76 56.36
N THR A 91 -1.10 0.32 55.39
CA THR A 91 -1.41 -0.86 54.57
C THR A 91 -1.39 -2.15 55.41
N GLU A 92 -0.44 -2.25 56.34
CA GLU A 92 -0.35 -3.37 57.28
C GLU A 92 -1.55 -3.43 58.23
N ILE A 93 -1.93 -2.29 58.83
CA ILE A 93 -3.16 -2.17 59.63
C ILE A 93 -4.38 -2.61 58.82
N LEU A 94 -4.46 -2.16 57.57
CA LEU A 94 -5.56 -2.48 56.66
C LEU A 94 -5.62 -4.00 56.35
N ASN A 95 -4.48 -4.68 56.21
CA ASN A 95 -4.41 -6.13 55.99
C ASN A 95 -4.83 -6.91 57.24
N LEU A 96 -4.35 -6.52 58.42
CA LEU A 96 -4.75 -7.13 59.68
C LEU A 96 -6.26 -6.96 59.95
N CYS A 97 -6.83 -5.80 59.60
CA CYS A 97 -8.28 -5.62 59.64
C CYS A 97 -9.01 -6.55 58.67
N ALA A 98 -8.47 -6.76 57.47
CA ALA A 98 -9.08 -7.66 56.48
C ALA A 98 -9.04 -9.13 56.91
N GLU A 99 -7.97 -9.59 57.57
CA GLU A 99 -7.85 -10.96 58.10
C GLU A 99 -8.89 -11.23 59.20
N LYS A 100 -9.08 -10.26 60.11
CA LYS A 100 -10.05 -10.37 61.23
C LYS A 100 -11.51 -10.40 60.80
N ILE A 101 -11.87 -9.89 59.62
CA ILE A 101 -13.26 -9.90 59.13
C ILE A 101 -13.82 -11.32 59.02
N ASN A 102 -12.98 -12.32 58.76
CA ASN A 102 -13.42 -13.72 58.68
C ASN A 102 -13.97 -14.25 60.01
N GLU A 103 -13.55 -13.67 61.13
CA GLU A 103 -13.93 -14.09 62.48
C GLU A 103 -14.86 -13.08 63.15
N GLN A 104 -14.73 -11.79 62.82
CA GLN A 104 -15.38 -10.67 63.50
C GLN A 104 -15.91 -9.64 62.48
N GLU A 105 -17.23 -9.67 62.22
CA GLU A 105 -17.88 -8.78 61.24
C GLU A 105 -17.76 -7.28 61.61
N ALA A 106 -17.55 -6.96 62.89
CA ALA A 106 -17.39 -5.60 63.42
C ALA A 106 -16.22 -4.81 62.80
N PHE A 107 -15.23 -5.50 62.20
CA PHE A 107 -14.09 -4.86 61.51
C PHE A 107 -14.43 -4.33 60.11
N THR A 108 -15.62 -4.63 59.57
CA THR A 108 -16.05 -4.17 58.24
C THR A 108 -16.11 -2.65 58.12
N GLU A 109 -16.73 -1.96 59.09
CA GLU A 109 -16.84 -0.50 59.10
C GLU A 109 -15.46 0.19 59.22
N PRO A 110 -14.59 -0.16 60.19
CA PRO A 110 -13.23 0.36 60.26
C PRO A 110 -12.41 0.14 58.99
N LEU A 111 -12.48 -1.05 58.37
CA LEU A 111 -11.77 -1.32 57.12
C LEU A 111 -12.26 -0.42 56.00
N CYS A 112 -13.58 -0.25 55.85
CA CYS A 112 -14.15 0.66 54.85
C CYS A 112 -13.70 2.10 55.06
N GLU A 113 -13.64 2.58 56.31
CA GLU A 113 -13.13 3.91 56.62
C GLU A 113 -11.63 4.06 56.31
N LEU A 114 -10.81 3.05 56.60
CA LEU A 114 -9.40 3.05 56.20
C LEU A 114 -9.24 3.09 54.68
N ILE A 115 -10.03 2.32 53.93
CA ILE A 115 -10.04 2.35 52.45
C ILE A 115 -10.47 3.73 51.93
N LYS A 116 -11.42 4.42 52.59
CA LYS A 116 -11.80 5.81 52.21
C LYS A 116 -10.62 6.77 52.28
N LEU A 117 -9.71 6.60 53.25
CA LEU A 117 -8.52 7.44 53.36
C LEU A 117 -7.61 7.34 52.13
N PHE A 118 -7.54 6.15 51.51
CA PHE A 118 -6.79 5.95 50.27
C PHE A 118 -7.38 6.76 49.11
N GLY A 119 -8.65 7.16 49.17
CA GLY A 119 -9.28 8.05 48.18
C GLY A 119 -8.77 9.50 48.27
N LEU A 120 -8.40 9.96 49.47
CA LEU A 120 -7.96 11.34 49.73
C LEU A 120 -6.57 11.63 49.17
N PRO A 121 -6.25 12.87 48.75
CA PRO A 121 -4.91 13.23 48.28
C PRO A 121 -3.81 12.76 49.25
N PHE A 122 -2.82 12.04 48.72
CA PHE A 122 -1.65 11.69 49.52
C PHE A 122 -0.82 12.94 49.80
N GLN A 123 -0.09 12.94 50.90
CA GLN A 123 0.60 14.11 51.41
C GLN A 123 2.12 13.92 51.42
N LYS A 124 2.83 14.90 50.87
CA LYS A 124 4.29 14.97 50.78
C LYS A 124 4.85 16.16 51.56
N LYS A 125 6.07 16.04 52.07
CA LYS A 125 6.82 17.18 52.66
C LYS A 125 7.77 17.79 51.65
N ARG A 126 8.36 16.96 50.79
CA ARG A 126 9.30 17.34 49.74
C ARG A 126 8.85 16.73 48.42
N SER A 127 9.16 17.38 47.31
CA SER A 127 8.86 16.83 45.97
C SER A 127 9.53 15.49 45.71
N SER A 128 10.72 15.26 46.30
CA SER A 128 11.44 13.98 46.22
C SER A 128 10.69 12.79 46.86
N ASP A 129 9.74 13.06 47.76
CA ASP A 129 9.00 12.00 48.46
C ASP A 129 8.15 11.16 47.48
N GLU A 130 7.66 11.75 46.38
CA GLU A 130 6.92 11.00 45.35
C GLU A 130 7.79 9.93 44.66
N VAL A 131 9.09 10.16 44.54
CA VAL A 131 10.01 9.17 43.96
C VAL A 131 10.45 8.18 45.04
N ASN A 132 10.82 8.69 46.22
CA ASN A 132 11.37 7.88 47.31
C ASN A 132 10.39 6.83 47.84
N TYR A 133 9.10 7.14 47.88
CA TYR A 133 8.06 6.23 48.39
C TYR A 133 7.25 5.56 47.25
N SER A 134 7.70 5.65 46.00
CA SER A 134 6.93 5.17 44.83
C SER A 134 6.67 3.66 44.88
N VAL A 135 7.64 2.88 45.33
CA VAL A 135 7.52 1.42 45.45
C VAL A 135 6.48 1.06 46.51
N GLU A 136 6.60 1.62 47.70
CA GLU A 136 5.69 1.38 48.82
C GLU A 136 4.27 1.82 48.46
N VAL A 137 4.12 3.00 47.85
CA VAL A 137 2.81 3.52 47.44
C VAL A 137 2.19 2.67 46.35
N SER A 138 2.96 2.24 45.34
CA SER A 138 2.43 1.36 44.28
C SER A 138 1.99 0.02 44.84
N GLN A 139 2.72 -0.57 45.79
CA GLN A 139 2.33 -1.79 46.51
C GLN A 139 1.08 -1.58 47.36
N SER A 140 1.00 -0.46 48.10
CA SER A 140 -0.19 -0.10 48.90
C SER A 140 -1.43 0.09 48.04
N ILE A 141 -1.31 0.71 46.87
CA ILE A 141 -2.44 0.84 45.93
C ILE A 141 -2.80 -0.53 45.33
N ALA A 142 -1.82 -1.36 44.97
CA ALA A 142 -2.07 -2.72 44.49
C ALA A 142 -2.82 -3.57 45.52
N GLN A 143 -2.54 -3.33 46.82
CA GLN A 143 -3.21 -4.01 47.92
C GLN A 143 -4.73 -3.83 47.89
N LEU A 144 -5.23 -2.67 47.45
CA LEU A 144 -6.66 -2.46 47.26
C LEU A 144 -7.29 -3.52 46.33
N GLY A 145 -6.58 -3.95 45.29
CA GLY A 145 -7.03 -5.03 44.41
C GLY A 145 -7.07 -6.40 45.09
N TYR A 146 -6.06 -6.72 45.92
CA TYR A 146 -6.02 -7.99 46.66
C TYR A 146 -7.12 -8.11 47.72
N LEU A 147 -7.53 -6.99 48.34
CA LEU A 147 -8.62 -6.94 49.31
C LEU A 147 -10.00 -7.24 48.71
N MET A 148 -10.15 -7.28 47.39
CA MET A 148 -11.39 -7.73 46.75
C MET A 148 -11.75 -9.18 47.13
N ARG A 149 -10.80 -9.96 47.68
CA ARG A 149 -11.00 -11.31 48.24
C ARG A 149 -11.76 -11.33 49.55
N VAL A 150 -11.86 -10.20 50.26
CA VAL A 150 -12.63 -10.11 51.50
C VAL A 150 -14.11 -10.39 51.20
N PRO A 151 -14.78 -11.31 51.92
CA PRO A 151 -16.15 -11.72 51.64
C PRO A 151 -17.19 -10.70 52.14
N SER A 152 -16.97 -9.40 51.88
CA SER A 152 -17.86 -8.30 52.27
C SER A 152 -18.18 -7.40 51.08
N SER A 153 -19.46 -7.32 50.73
CA SER A 153 -19.99 -6.44 49.68
C SER A 153 -19.66 -4.96 49.92
N GLN A 154 -19.77 -4.52 51.18
CA GLN A 154 -19.48 -3.14 51.55
C GLN A 154 -18.01 -2.78 51.30
N VAL A 155 -17.09 -3.69 51.63
CA VAL A 155 -15.65 -3.52 51.40
C VAL A 155 -15.35 -3.48 49.91
N LYS A 156 -15.84 -4.44 49.11
CA LYS A 156 -15.65 -4.47 47.66
C LYS A 156 -16.12 -3.18 46.98
N ILE A 157 -17.33 -2.72 47.32
CA ILE A 157 -17.88 -1.46 46.78
C ILE A 157 -17.04 -0.26 47.22
N GLN A 158 -16.59 -0.23 48.47
CA GLN A 158 -15.79 0.87 49.01
C GLN A 158 -14.40 0.95 48.35
N ILE A 159 -13.78 -0.18 48.01
CA ILE A 159 -12.55 -0.26 47.21
C ILE A 159 -12.79 0.40 45.86
N CYS A 160 -13.84 0.00 45.13
CA CYS A 160 -14.15 0.59 43.83
C CYS A 160 -14.42 2.10 43.91
N LYS A 161 -15.17 2.57 44.93
CA LYS A 161 -15.39 4.01 45.18
C LYS A 161 -14.09 4.76 45.43
N CYS A 162 -13.18 4.17 46.20
CA CYS A 162 -11.84 4.72 46.44
C CYS A 162 -11.08 4.87 45.11
N ILE A 163 -11.06 3.83 44.27
CA ILE A 163 -10.33 3.86 42.99
C ILE A 163 -10.93 4.90 42.03
N VAL A 164 -12.27 4.98 41.95
CA VAL A 164 -12.95 6.01 41.16
C VAL A 164 -12.57 7.43 41.62
N SER A 165 -12.39 7.63 42.93
CA SER A 165 -12.01 8.95 43.46
C SER A 165 -10.60 9.40 43.05
N PHE A 166 -9.73 8.51 42.56
CA PHE A 166 -8.41 8.89 42.03
C PHE A 166 -8.52 9.80 40.81
N TYR A 167 -9.64 9.69 40.08
CA TYR A 167 -9.90 10.45 38.85
C TYR A 167 -10.75 11.70 39.10
N ASN A 168 -11.36 11.83 40.29
CA ASN A 168 -12.20 12.95 40.70
C ASN A 168 -11.72 13.47 42.06
N MET A 169 -10.47 13.94 42.12
CA MET A 169 -9.85 14.34 43.38
C MET A 169 -10.42 15.67 43.90
N GLU A 170 -11.12 15.61 45.04
CA GLU A 170 -11.51 16.77 45.82
C GLU A 170 -10.49 17.04 46.94
N LEU A 171 -10.09 18.31 47.10
CA LEU A 171 -9.14 18.72 48.14
C LEU A 171 -9.85 18.85 49.50
N PRO A 172 -9.32 18.26 50.59
CA PRO A 172 -9.90 18.42 51.92
C PRO A 172 -9.75 19.85 52.44
N GLY A 173 -10.69 20.29 53.28
CA GLY A 173 -10.80 21.68 53.74
C GLY A 173 -9.68 22.19 54.67
N LYS A 174 -8.88 21.30 55.28
CA LYS A 174 -7.70 21.66 56.09
C LYS A 174 -6.56 20.66 55.87
N LEU A 175 -5.45 21.10 55.27
CA LEU A 175 -4.24 20.29 55.12
C LEU A 175 -3.45 20.23 56.44
N LEU A 176 -2.71 19.13 56.65
CA LEU A 176 -1.78 19.01 57.78
C LEU A 176 -0.65 20.04 57.67
N SER A 177 -0.32 20.72 58.77
CA SER A 177 0.72 21.76 58.81
C SER A 177 2.07 21.21 58.32
N GLY A 178 2.63 21.83 57.29
CA GLY A 178 3.92 21.44 56.68
C GLY A 178 3.84 20.34 55.61
N TYR A 179 2.64 19.93 55.18
CA TYR A 179 2.44 18.97 54.09
C TYR A 179 1.75 19.61 52.89
N GLN A 180 2.04 19.10 51.70
CA GLN A 180 1.38 19.44 50.44
C GLN A 180 0.76 18.18 49.81
N PRO A 181 -0.33 18.29 49.04
CA PRO A 181 -0.87 17.16 48.31
C PRO A 181 0.10 16.70 47.19
N THR A 182 0.08 15.41 46.86
CA THR A 182 0.75 14.88 45.68
C THR A 182 0.14 15.43 44.40
N SER A 183 0.85 15.33 43.27
CA SER A 183 0.30 15.72 41.97
C SER A 183 -0.96 14.91 41.62
N ALA A 184 -1.88 15.49 40.84
CA ALA A 184 -3.16 14.88 40.49
C ALA A 184 -3.00 13.54 39.74
N SER A 185 -1.94 13.40 38.94
CA SER A 185 -1.64 12.17 38.19
C SER A 185 -0.83 11.14 38.99
N TYR A 186 -0.28 11.49 40.16
CA TYR A 186 0.59 10.60 40.93
C TYR A 186 -0.08 9.28 41.28
N LYS A 187 -1.33 9.32 41.80
CA LYS A 187 -2.07 8.11 42.15
C LYS A 187 -2.40 7.24 40.95
N ILE A 188 -2.79 7.86 39.84
CA ILE A 188 -3.09 7.15 38.58
C ILE A 188 -1.82 6.42 38.13
N HIS A 189 -0.68 7.09 38.16
CA HIS A 189 0.60 6.47 37.82
C HIS A 189 1.00 5.34 38.80
N MET A 190 0.77 5.51 40.10
CA MET A 190 1.04 4.46 41.08
C MET A 190 0.10 3.26 40.93
N ALA A 191 -1.16 3.47 40.50
CA ALA A 191 -2.08 2.39 40.14
C ALA A 191 -1.62 1.61 38.90
N GLU A 192 -1.03 2.29 37.91
CA GLU A 192 -0.43 1.65 36.74
C GLU A 192 0.81 0.81 37.10
N VAL A 193 1.72 1.37 37.91
CA VAL A 193 2.94 0.67 38.34
C VAL A 193 2.60 -0.52 39.23
N GLY A 194 1.63 -0.35 40.13
CA GLY A 194 1.22 -1.38 41.09
C GLY A 194 0.43 -2.53 40.48
N GLY A 195 0.02 -2.47 39.21
CA GLY A 195 -0.76 -3.54 38.59
C GLY A 195 -2.22 -3.61 39.05
N LEU A 196 -2.78 -2.51 39.57
CA LEU A 196 -4.14 -2.49 40.12
C LEU A 196 -5.19 -2.93 39.10
N ALA A 197 -5.05 -2.51 37.84
CA ALA A 197 -5.95 -2.89 36.76
C ALA A 197 -5.98 -4.41 36.52
N GLU A 198 -4.82 -5.08 36.52
CA GLU A 198 -4.72 -6.54 36.37
C GLU A 198 -5.43 -7.25 37.53
N THR A 199 -5.18 -6.83 38.78
CA THR A 199 -5.83 -7.43 39.95
C THR A 199 -7.35 -7.23 39.98
N LEU A 200 -7.85 -6.07 39.56
CA LEU A 200 -9.29 -5.82 39.47
C LEU A 200 -9.97 -6.65 38.40
N VAL A 201 -9.35 -6.85 37.23
CA VAL A 201 -9.89 -7.76 36.21
C VAL A 201 -10.00 -9.18 36.77
N LEU A 202 -8.96 -9.67 37.46
CA LEU A 202 -9.01 -10.99 38.10
C LEU A 202 -10.09 -11.08 39.19
N SER A 203 -10.39 -9.96 39.86
CA SER A 203 -11.43 -9.90 40.89
C SER A 203 -12.87 -10.03 40.36
N LEU A 204 -13.09 -9.88 39.04
CA LEU A 204 -14.41 -10.05 38.44
C LEU A 204 -15.01 -11.45 38.70
N ALA A 205 -14.16 -12.47 38.76
CA ALA A 205 -14.56 -13.84 39.13
C ALA A 205 -15.13 -13.93 40.55
N LEU A 206 -14.74 -13.02 41.46
CA LEU A 206 -15.20 -12.98 42.85
C LEU A 206 -16.57 -12.29 43.01
N VAL A 207 -17.08 -11.66 41.95
CA VAL A 207 -18.34 -10.90 41.94
C VAL A 207 -19.27 -11.34 40.81
N GLU A 208 -19.07 -12.54 40.27
CA GLU A 208 -19.79 -13.03 39.10
C GLU A 208 -21.32 -13.06 39.30
N ASN A 209 -21.77 -13.46 40.49
CA ASN A 209 -23.20 -13.54 40.86
C ASN A 209 -23.71 -12.29 41.61
N GLN A 210 -22.90 -11.22 41.67
CA GLN A 210 -23.16 -10.03 42.48
C GLN A 210 -23.25 -8.79 41.58
N LEU A 211 -24.44 -8.47 41.05
CA LEU A 211 -24.62 -7.43 40.03
C LEU A 211 -24.13 -6.05 40.51
N THR A 212 -24.49 -5.63 41.72
CA THR A 212 -24.13 -4.30 42.23
C THR A 212 -22.62 -4.12 42.35
N GLU A 213 -21.93 -5.12 42.89
CA GLU A 213 -20.49 -5.17 43.08
C GLU A 213 -19.79 -5.23 41.73
N LYS A 214 -20.26 -6.09 40.81
CA LYS A 214 -19.77 -6.17 39.44
C LYS A 214 -19.84 -4.82 38.74
N LEU A 215 -20.96 -4.11 38.84
CA LEU A 215 -21.12 -2.77 38.26
C LEU A 215 -20.11 -1.78 38.84
N TRP A 216 -19.82 -1.84 40.15
CA TRP A 216 -18.80 -0.99 40.78
C TRP A 216 -17.37 -1.33 40.31
N VAL A 217 -17.05 -2.62 40.16
CA VAL A 217 -15.76 -3.06 39.61
C VAL A 217 -15.60 -2.56 38.19
N LEU A 218 -16.62 -2.74 37.34
CA LEU A 218 -16.61 -2.23 35.96
C LEU A 218 -16.48 -0.71 35.93
N LYS A 219 -17.12 0.03 36.84
CA LYS A 219 -16.93 1.48 36.93
C LYS A 219 -15.48 1.86 37.24
N ALA A 220 -14.83 1.15 38.16
CA ALA A 220 -13.42 1.38 38.47
C ALA A 220 -12.52 1.03 37.27
N LEU A 221 -12.78 -0.10 36.60
CA LEU A 221 -12.06 -0.52 35.40
C LEU A 221 -12.22 0.47 34.24
N GLN A 222 -13.42 1.05 34.05
CA GLN A 222 -13.70 2.07 33.04
C GLN A 222 -12.80 3.32 33.21
N HIS A 223 -12.58 3.77 34.45
CA HIS A 223 -11.64 4.87 34.70
C HIS A 223 -10.18 4.44 34.49
N LEU A 224 -9.83 3.22 34.87
CA LEU A 224 -8.48 2.68 34.69
C LEU A 224 -8.13 2.47 33.21
N SER A 225 -9.09 2.10 32.36
CA SER A 225 -8.90 1.83 30.93
C SER A 225 -8.65 3.09 30.09
N ILE A 226 -8.72 4.29 30.67
CA ILE A 226 -8.28 5.52 30.00
C ILE A 226 -6.76 5.50 29.76
N SER A 227 -6.00 4.76 30.59
CA SER A 227 -4.54 4.64 30.44
C SER A 227 -4.16 3.40 29.63
N GLY A 228 -3.38 3.60 28.56
CA GLY A 228 -2.88 2.48 27.75
C GLY A 228 -1.96 1.50 28.50
N ARG A 229 -1.30 1.92 29.59
CA ARG A 229 -0.53 0.99 30.44
C ARG A 229 -1.44 0.05 31.22
N ASN A 230 -2.53 0.58 31.78
CA ASN A 230 -3.56 -0.23 32.42
C ASN A 230 -4.24 -1.15 31.43
N CYS A 231 -4.58 -0.68 30.21
CA CYS A 231 -5.18 -1.54 29.20
C CYS A 231 -4.30 -2.75 28.86
N ARG A 232 -2.98 -2.58 28.73
CA ARG A 232 -2.05 -3.71 28.53
C ARG A 232 -2.09 -4.72 29.69
N LEU A 233 -2.17 -4.23 30.92
CA LEU A 233 -2.30 -5.07 32.11
C LEU A 233 -3.66 -5.81 32.14
N MET A 234 -4.74 -5.15 31.72
CA MET A 234 -6.06 -5.76 31.59
C MET A 234 -6.08 -6.84 30.50
N VAL A 235 -5.49 -6.58 29.33
CA VAL A 235 -5.36 -7.56 28.25
C VAL A 235 -4.52 -8.76 28.70
N LYS A 236 -3.38 -8.54 29.36
CA LYS A 236 -2.60 -9.64 29.99
C LYS A 236 -3.46 -10.49 30.93
N ALA A 237 -4.37 -9.85 31.67
CA ALA A 237 -5.35 -10.48 32.52
C ALA A 237 -6.61 -10.94 31.78
N GLN A 238 -6.59 -11.22 30.47
CA GLN A 238 -7.72 -11.73 29.69
C GLN A 238 -9.03 -10.92 29.89
N ALA A 239 -8.92 -9.59 29.99
CA ALA A 239 -10.08 -8.75 30.26
C ALA A 239 -11.11 -8.81 29.12
N ALA A 240 -10.67 -8.87 27.87
CA ALA A 240 -11.58 -8.74 26.73
C ALA A 240 -12.58 -9.90 26.67
N SER A 241 -12.11 -11.15 26.81
CA SER A 241 -12.99 -12.32 26.84
C SER A 241 -13.96 -12.28 28.02
N ARG A 242 -13.48 -11.94 29.23
CA ARG A 242 -14.32 -11.84 30.44
C ARG A 242 -15.41 -10.78 30.31
N LEU A 243 -15.06 -9.59 29.82
CA LEU A 243 -16.01 -8.49 29.62
C LEU A 243 -17.04 -8.84 28.56
N CYS A 244 -16.63 -9.52 27.49
CA CYS A 244 -17.52 -9.97 26.43
C CYS A 244 -18.60 -10.93 26.96
N LEU A 245 -18.22 -11.91 27.79
CA LEU A 245 -19.17 -12.84 28.40
C LEU A 245 -20.16 -12.15 29.35
N TYR A 246 -19.79 -11.01 29.93
CA TYR A 246 -20.68 -10.23 30.79
C TYR A 246 -21.66 -9.34 30.03
N LEU A 247 -21.50 -9.13 28.73
CA LEU A 247 -22.45 -8.35 27.93
C LEU A 247 -23.87 -8.93 28.07
N ASN A 248 -24.02 -10.25 28.09
CA ASN A 248 -25.32 -10.93 28.22
C ASN A 248 -25.86 -11.02 29.66
N GLY A 249 -25.18 -10.46 30.66
CA GLY A 249 -25.63 -10.55 32.05
C GLY A 249 -26.95 -9.82 32.27
N ALA A 250 -27.82 -10.39 33.10
CA ALA A 250 -29.10 -9.76 33.43
C ALA A 250 -28.89 -8.45 34.22
N ASP A 251 -29.15 -7.31 33.57
CA ASP A 251 -29.10 -5.97 34.16
C ASP A 251 -30.20 -5.08 33.57
N PRO A 252 -31.32 -4.86 34.28
CA PRO A 252 -32.39 -3.97 33.83
C PRO A 252 -31.96 -2.51 33.64
N SER A 253 -30.82 -2.10 34.20
CA SER A 253 -30.31 -0.72 34.09
C SER A 253 -29.50 -0.47 32.82
N GLY A 254 -29.08 -1.53 32.11
CA GLY A 254 -28.21 -1.43 30.92
C GLY A 254 -26.76 -1.02 31.19
N GLN A 255 -26.39 -0.73 32.45
CA GLN A 255 -25.04 -0.27 32.82
C GLN A 255 -23.98 -1.33 32.58
N LEU A 256 -24.34 -2.61 32.71
CA LEU A 256 -23.44 -3.73 32.50
C LEU A 256 -22.92 -3.76 31.06
N VAL A 257 -23.83 -3.70 30.08
CA VAL A 257 -23.49 -3.68 28.66
C VAL A 257 -22.69 -2.42 28.34
N PHE A 258 -23.19 -1.25 28.74
CA PHE A 258 -22.55 0.03 28.46
C PHE A 258 -21.11 0.09 28.96
N ARG A 259 -20.85 -0.24 30.24
CA ARG A 259 -19.49 -0.18 30.81
C ARG A 259 -18.57 -1.24 30.22
N SER A 260 -19.08 -2.44 29.96
CA SER A 260 -18.26 -3.51 29.38
C SER A 260 -17.84 -3.17 27.95
N SER A 261 -18.76 -2.65 27.14
CA SER A 261 -18.46 -2.17 25.78
C SER A 261 -17.47 -1.00 25.77
N ASP A 262 -17.63 -0.02 26.67
CA ASP A 262 -16.72 1.12 26.75
C ASP A 262 -15.30 0.69 27.18
N ILE A 263 -15.17 -0.25 28.11
CA ILE A 263 -13.86 -0.82 28.45
C ILE A 263 -13.28 -1.57 27.25
N LEU A 264 -14.06 -2.43 26.57
CA LEU A 264 -13.61 -3.15 25.37
C LEU A 264 -13.12 -2.19 24.28
N TRP A 265 -13.83 -1.09 24.06
CA TRP A 265 -13.44 -0.04 23.14
C TRP A 265 -12.11 0.59 23.52
N ASN A 266 -11.95 0.97 24.78
CA ASN A 266 -10.68 1.50 25.31
C ASN A 266 -9.52 0.51 25.18
N LEU A 267 -9.77 -0.81 25.31
CA LEU A 267 -8.74 -1.83 25.05
C LEU A 267 -8.33 -1.84 23.56
N LEU A 268 -9.29 -1.77 22.64
CA LEU A 268 -9.04 -1.75 21.20
C LEU A 268 -8.30 -0.49 20.74
N GLU A 269 -8.56 0.66 21.35
CA GLU A 269 -7.87 1.92 21.02
C GLU A 269 -6.45 1.99 21.58
N ASN A 270 -6.24 1.50 22.81
CA ASN A 270 -4.99 1.72 23.54
C ASN A 270 -4.01 0.54 23.54
N THR A 271 -4.37 -0.59 22.93
CA THR A 271 -3.53 -1.81 22.85
C THR A 271 -3.49 -2.41 21.45
N SER A 272 -2.84 -3.56 21.29
CA SER A 272 -2.83 -4.27 20.02
C SER A 272 -4.24 -4.80 19.71
N LYS A 273 -4.84 -4.32 18.62
CA LYS A 273 -6.14 -4.80 18.13
C LYS A 273 -6.15 -6.31 17.93
N GLU A 274 -5.05 -6.86 17.40
CA GLU A 274 -4.88 -8.29 17.17
C GLU A 274 -4.96 -9.10 18.47
N GLU A 275 -4.32 -8.64 19.55
CA GLU A 275 -4.33 -9.33 20.84
C GLU A 275 -5.73 -9.33 21.48
N VAL A 276 -6.44 -8.21 21.41
CA VAL A 276 -7.82 -8.10 21.91
C VAL A 276 -8.77 -8.97 21.09
N VAL A 277 -8.67 -8.93 19.76
CA VAL A 277 -9.48 -9.74 18.85
C VAL A 277 -9.23 -11.23 19.10
N ASN A 278 -7.99 -11.66 19.32
CA ASN A 278 -7.66 -13.05 19.65
C ASN A 278 -8.33 -13.52 20.95
N GLN A 279 -8.43 -12.66 21.97
CA GLN A 279 -9.17 -12.99 23.20
C GLN A 279 -10.68 -13.12 22.97
N LEU A 280 -11.23 -12.33 22.06
CA LEU A 280 -12.66 -12.33 21.72
C LEU A 280 -13.03 -13.46 20.73
N SER A 281 -12.06 -14.16 20.14
CA SER A 281 -12.27 -15.15 19.07
C SER A 281 -12.77 -16.52 19.58
N SER A 282 -13.19 -16.64 20.85
CA SER A 282 -13.82 -17.88 21.34
C SER A 282 -15.29 -17.98 20.92
N LEU A 283 -15.81 -19.19 20.75
CA LEU A 283 -17.21 -19.40 20.34
C LEU A 283 -18.19 -18.76 21.34
N GLU A 284 -17.89 -18.84 22.63
CA GLU A 284 -18.70 -18.27 23.70
C GLU A 284 -18.71 -16.74 23.65
N CYS A 285 -17.57 -16.11 23.34
CA CYS A 285 -17.48 -14.65 23.21
C CYS A 285 -18.24 -14.15 21.99
N VAL A 286 -18.06 -14.79 20.83
CA VAL A 286 -18.78 -14.41 19.60
C VAL A 286 -20.29 -14.62 19.77
N HIS A 287 -20.71 -15.72 20.41
CA HIS A 287 -22.11 -15.95 20.74
C HIS A 287 -22.64 -14.90 21.73
N ALA A 288 -21.84 -14.51 22.73
CA ALA A 288 -22.24 -13.48 23.69
C ALA A 288 -22.47 -12.12 23.00
N LEU A 289 -21.56 -11.75 22.11
CA LEU A 289 -21.65 -10.52 21.32
C LEU A 289 -22.88 -10.52 20.40
N LYS A 290 -23.15 -11.65 19.73
CA LYS A 290 -24.33 -11.83 18.87
C LYS A 290 -25.64 -11.60 19.63
N GLU A 291 -25.81 -12.23 20.80
CA GLU A 291 -27.06 -12.16 21.56
C GLU A 291 -27.34 -10.74 22.07
N VAL A 292 -26.32 -10.04 22.60
CA VAL A 292 -26.48 -8.62 22.99
C VAL A 292 -26.79 -7.74 21.80
N PHE A 293 -26.10 -7.96 20.68
CA PHE A 293 -26.38 -7.21 19.46
C PHE A 293 -27.83 -7.41 18.98
N ALA A 294 -28.33 -8.66 19.02
CA ALA A 294 -29.72 -8.99 18.70
C ALA A 294 -30.73 -8.38 19.68
N ASP A 295 -30.43 -8.37 20.99
CA ASP A 295 -31.31 -7.75 22.00
C ASP A 295 -31.40 -6.23 21.80
N LEU A 296 -30.26 -5.56 21.57
CA LEU A 296 -30.23 -4.12 21.26
C LEU A 296 -30.97 -3.79 19.95
N LEU A 297 -30.90 -4.66 18.94
CA LEU A 297 -31.65 -4.49 17.69
C LEU A 297 -33.16 -4.57 17.88
N MET A 298 -33.63 -5.49 18.73
CA MET A 298 -35.06 -5.79 18.89
C MET A 298 -35.73 -4.97 20.00
N ARG A 299 -34.97 -4.55 21.01
CA ARG A 299 -35.49 -3.90 22.23
C ARG A 299 -34.84 -2.54 22.54
N GLY A 300 -33.79 -2.15 21.82
CA GLY A 300 -33.21 -0.82 21.93
C GLY A 300 -34.10 0.22 21.28
N PHE A 301 -34.48 1.26 22.04
CA PHE A 301 -35.32 2.35 21.53
C PHE A 301 -34.71 3.73 21.81
N GLN A 302 -33.67 3.81 22.64
CA GLN A 302 -32.99 5.05 22.95
C GLN A 302 -31.84 5.30 21.97
N HIS A 303 -31.47 6.57 21.82
CA HIS A 303 -30.33 6.96 20.97
C HIS A 303 -29.01 6.31 21.43
N SER A 304 -28.79 6.19 22.75
CA SER A 304 -27.63 5.49 23.32
C SER A 304 -27.60 4.00 22.95
N ASP A 305 -28.76 3.36 22.79
CA ASP A 305 -28.83 1.95 22.42
C ASP A 305 -28.41 1.76 20.95
N TYR A 306 -28.79 2.69 20.07
CA TYR A 306 -28.37 2.67 18.67
C TYR A 306 -26.86 2.92 18.49
N GLN A 307 -26.27 3.81 19.30
CA GLN A 307 -24.82 4.01 19.32
C GLN A 307 -24.10 2.75 19.79
N LEU A 308 -24.52 2.19 20.92
CA LEU A 308 -23.95 0.98 21.49
C LEU A 308 -24.03 -0.21 20.53
N ARG A 309 -25.17 -0.38 19.84
CA ARG A 309 -25.34 -1.37 18.78
C ARG A 309 -24.28 -1.22 17.68
N ASN A 310 -24.05 0.01 17.22
CA ASN A 310 -23.07 0.28 16.17
C ASN A 310 -21.63 0.05 16.68
N ASP A 311 -21.33 0.39 17.93
CA ASP A 311 -20.02 0.11 18.55
C ASP A 311 -19.75 -1.40 18.61
N LEU A 312 -20.75 -2.20 19.02
CA LEU A 312 -20.64 -3.65 19.00
C LEU A 312 -20.48 -4.21 17.58
N LEU A 313 -21.11 -3.59 16.58
CA LEU A 313 -20.96 -3.97 15.18
C LEU A 313 -19.54 -3.68 14.64
N VAL A 314 -18.90 -2.60 15.11
CA VAL A 314 -17.48 -2.34 14.82
C VAL A 314 -16.60 -3.44 15.41
N ILE A 315 -16.85 -3.87 16.65
CA ILE A 315 -16.13 -5.00 17.27
C ILE A 315 -16.37 -6.29 16.46
N ALA A 316 -17.62 -6.55 16.05
CA ALA A 316 -17.95 -7.71 15.21
C ALA A 316 -17.25 -7.66 13.84
N THR A 317 -17.08 -6.46 13.27
CA THR A 317 -16.33 -6.27 12.01
C THR A 317 -14.86 -6.66 12.20
N LEU A 318 -14.22 -6.21 13.29
CA LEU A 318 -12.84 -6.57 13.60
C LEU A 318 -12.67 -8.08 13.86
N LEU A 319 -13.66 -8.73 14.47
CA LEU A 319 -13.67 -10.17 14.67
C LEU A 319 -13.80 -10.92 13.33
N ALA A 320 -14.67 -10.45 12.43
CA ALA A 320 -14.84 -11.06 11.10
C ALA A 320 -13.60 -10.96 10.21
N GLU A 321 -12.71 -9.98 10.44
CA GLU A 321 -11.41 -9.90 9.76
C GLU A 321 -10.43 -10.99 10.22
N ASN A 322 -10.63 -11.57 11.41
CA ASN A 322 -9.82 -12.66 11.92
C ASN A 322 -10.38 -14.02 11.47
N SER A 323 -9.64 -14.74 10.64
CA SER A 323 -9.99 -16.09 10.18
C SER A 323 -10.17 -17.12 11.31
N ALA A 324 -9.65 -16.85 12.51
CA ALA A 324 -9.81 -17.74 13.67
C ALA A 324 -11.13 -17.52 14.44
N ALA A 325 -11.87 -16.44 14.18
CA ALA A 325 -13.11 -16.15 14.88
C ALA A 325 -14.28 -16.96 14.30
N PRO A 326 -15.04 -17.73 15.12
CA PRO A 326 -16.13 -18.60 14.67
C PRO A 326 -17.43 -17.82 14.36
N MET A 327 -17.37 -16.90 13.38
CA MET A 327 -18.49 -16.06 12.98
C MET A 327 -19.63 -16.86 12.34
N ILE A 328 -19.28 -17.94 11.61
CA ILE A 328 -20.25 -18.82 10.93
C ILE A 328 -20.90 -19.77 11.94
N GLU A 329 -20.10 -20.47 12.75
CA GLU A 329 -20.55 -21.49 13.70
C GLU A 329 -21.42 -20.91 14.82
N SER A 330 -21.17 -19.65 15.21
CA SER A 330 -22.01 -18.92 16.17
C SER A 330 -23.37 -18.48 15.58
N GLY A 331 -23.54 -18.56 14.26
CA GLY A 331 -24.68 -17.99 13.53
C GLY A 331 -24.71 -16.46 13.53
N PHE A 332 -23.62 -15.79 13.92
CA PHE A 332 -23.58 -14.33 13.92
C PHE A 332 -23.44 -13.79 12.49
N ALA A 333 -22.63 -14.44 11.65
CA ALA A 333 -22.50 -14.10 10.23
C ALA A 333 -23.87 -14.11 9.52
N GLU A 334 -24.68 -15.15 9.73
CA GLU A 334 -26.02 -15.25 9.13
C GLU A 334 -26.93 -14.08 9.55
N LEU A 335 -26.99 -13.77 10.86
CA LEU A 335 -27.75 -12.62 11.38
C LEU A 335 -27.32 -11.31 10.71
N LEU A 336 -26.01 -11.05 10.63
CA LEU A 336 -25.45 -9.84 10.02
C LEU A 336 -25.76 -9.77 8.52
N ILE A 337 -25.67 -10.91 7.81
CA ILE A 337 -25.99 -10.97 6.38
C ILE A 337 -27.47 -10.65 6.14
N VAL A 338 -28.37 -11.25 6.91
CA VAL A 338 -29.82 -11.00 6.80
C VAL A 338 -30.15 -9.53 7.08
N LEU A 339 -29.52 -8.93 8.09
CA LEU A 339 -29.68 -7.49 8.38
C LEU A 339 -29.16 -6.63 7.23
N ALA A 340 -28.03 -7.02 6.62
CA ALA A 340 -27.44 -6.30 5.49
C ALA A 340 -28.35 -6.31 4.25
N THR A 341 -29.16 -7.35 4.04
CA THR A 341 -30.03 -7.49 2.86
C THR A 341 -31.51 -7.16 3.11
N PHE A 342 -31.91 -6.96 4.37
CA PHE A 342 -33.30 -6.84 4.82
C PHE A 342 -34.14 -5.79 4.07
N THR A 343 -33.57 -4.64 3.73
CA THR A 343 -34.31 -3.55 3.07
C THR A 343 -34.58 -3.83 1.59
N GLU A 344 -33.67 -4.56 0.93
CA GLU A 344 -33.75 -4.88 -0.49
C GLU A 344 -34.50 -6.20 -0.74
N VAL A 345 -34.28 -7.18 0.12
CA VAL A 345 -34.86 -8.53 0.03
C VAL A 345 -36.12 -8.57 0.89
N LYS A 346 -37.29 -8.42 0.25
CA LYS A 346 -38.61 -8.42 0.92
C LYS A 346 -39.13 -9.81 1.31
N LEU A 347 -38.22 -10.74 1.63
CA LEU A 347 -38.57 -12.08 2.08
C LEU A 347 -38.65 -12.10 3.62
N PRO A 348 -39.72 -12.65 4.23
CA PRO A 348 -39.79 -12.78 5.67
C PRO A 348 -38.66 -13.67 6.18
N ASN A 349 -37.82 -13.15 7.07
CA ASN A 349 -36.80 -13.94 7.76
C ASN A 349 -37.06 -13.90 9.29
N PRO A 350 -37.09 -15.06 9.97
CA PRO A 350 -37.37 -15.13 11.40
C PRO A 350 -36.37 -14.36 12.27
N LEU A 351 -35.11 -14.22 11.85
CA LEU A 351 -34.03 -13.57 12.61
C LEU A 351 -34.24 -12.06 12.78
N VAL A 352 -35.01 -11.44 11.90
CA VAL A 352 -35.28 -9.99 11.88
C VAL A 352 -36.76 -9.69 12.03
N LYS A 353 -37.54 -10.65 12.51
CA LYS A 353 -38.99 -10.52 12.64
C LYS A 353 -39.33 -9.46 13.70
N GLY A 354 -39.92 -8.36 13.24
CA GLY A 354 -40.33 -7.24 14.11
C GLY A 354 -39.36 -6.07 14.11
N PHE A 355 -38.17 -6.23 13.51
CA PHE A 355 -37.25 -5.13 13.27
C PHE A 355 -37.84 -4.14 12.25
N LYS A 356 -37.67 -2.85 12.49
CA LYS A 356 -38.06 -1.77 11.57
C LYS A 356 -36.95 -0.74 11.50
N LEU A 357 -36.51 -0.45 10.28
CA LEU A 357 -35.54 0.61 10.04
C LEU A 357 -36.19 1.99 10.23
N THR A 358 -35.56 2.87 11.00
CA THR A 358 -36.08 4.20 11.32
C THR A 358 -35.54 5.30 10.41
N TYR A 359 -34.53 4.98 9.59
CA TYR A 359 -33.79 5.93 8.73
C TYR A 359 -33.09 7.04 9.52
N SER A 360 -32.75 6.78 10.79
CA SER A 360 -31.89 7.66 11.59
C SER A 360 -30.46 7.68 11.05
N TYR A 361 -29.66 8.62 11.56
CA TYR A 361 -28.22 8.63 11.26
C TYR A 361 -27.53 7.35 11.75
N GLU A 362 -27.92 6.83 12.91
CA GLU A 362 -27.34 5.61 13.47
C GLU A 362 -27.70 4.37 12.64
N ASP A 363 -28.91 4.31 12.07
CA ASP A 363 -29.31 3.24 11.14
C ASP A 363 -28.56 3.32 9.81
N PHE A 364 -28.27 4.53 9.33
CA PHE A 364 -27.43 4.74 8.17
C PHE A 364 -25.99 4.23 8.40
N GLU A 365 -25.38 4.57 9.55
CA GLU A 365 -24.06 4.06 9.93
C GLU A 365 -24.06 2.54 10.09
N MET A 366 -25.11 1.97 10.71
CA MET A 366 -25.28 0.53 10.81
C MET A 366 -25.30 -0.13 9.43
N LYS A 367 -26.09 0.39 8.48
CA LYS A 367 -26.20 -0.16 7.12
C LYS A 367 -24.84 -0.17 6.40
N LYS A 368 -24.02 0.88 6.57
CA LYS A 368 -22.65 0.92 6.03
C LYS A 368 -21.74 -0.13 6.64
N LEU A 369 -21.77 -0.28 7.97
CA LEU A 369 -21.00 -1.30 8.66
C LEU A 369 -21.40 -2.71 8.22
N LEU A 370 -22.70 -2.96 8.05
CA LEU A 370 -23.22 -4.24 7.54
C LEU A 370 -22.70 -4.55 6.13
N PHE A 371 -22.68 -3.58 5.21
CA PHE A 371 -22.07 -3.77 3.88
C PHE A 371 -20.57 -4.06 3.96
N ASN A 372 -19.83 -3.37 4.83
CA ASN A 372 -18.42 -3.65 5.02
C ASN A 372 -18.17 -5.10 5.48
N ILE A 373 -18.98 -5.59 6.42
CA ILE A 373 -18.90 -6.98 6.88
C ILE A 373 -19.17 -7.97 5.74
N ILE A 374 -20.12 -7.71 4.84
CA ILE A 374 -20.34 -8.57 3.66
C ILE A 374 -19.06 -8.68 2.82
N GLY A 375 -18.36 -7.57 2.57
CA GLY A 375 -17.10 -7.56 1.82
C GLY A 375 -15.94 -8.24 2.54
N ILE A 376 -15.97 -8.32 3.88
CA ILE A 376 -15.01 -9.09 4.67
C ILE A 376 -15.33 -10.59 4.58
N LEU A 377 -16.60 -10.96 4.84
CA LEU A 377 -17.06 -12.35 4.77
C LEU A 377 -16.91 -12.95 3.38
N SER A 378 -17.02 -12.16 2.30
CA SER A 378 -16.82 -12.68 0.94
C SER A 378 -15.39 -13.16 0.67
N LYS A 379 -14.41 -12.81 1.51
CA LYS A 379 -13.03 -13.31 1.40
C LYS A 379 -12.87 -14.70 2.01
N ASP A 380 -13.79 -15.13 2.86
CA ASP A 380 -13.82 -16.48 3.42
C ASP A 380 -14.67 -17.39 2.51
N PRO A 381 -14.06 -18.39 1.84
CA PRO A 381 -14.80 -19.33 1.00
C PRO A 381 -15.94 -20.05 1.75
N SER A 382 -15.80 -20.25 3.05
CA SER A 382 -16.79 -20.93 3.91
C SER A 382 -18.09 -20.12 4.03
N ALA A 383 -18.02 -18.79 3.88
CA ALA A 383 -19.18 -17.92 3.92
C ALA A 383 -19.95 -17.85 2.58
N ALA A 384 -19.40 -18.36 1.49
CA ALA A 384 -19.99 -18.24 0.15
C ALA A 384 -21.41 -18.83 0.08
N GLN A 385 -21.64 -19.97 0.72
CA GLN A 385 -22.97 -20.60 0.79
C GLN A 385 -23.97 -19.69 1.53
N LEU A 386 -23.59 -19.16 2.69
CA LEU A 386 -24.44 -18.25 3.48
C LEU A 386 -24.79 -16.96 2.70
N LEU A 387 -23.82 -16.38 1.99
CA LEU A 387 -24.04 -15.19 1.17
C LEU A 387 -25.01 -15.48 -0.01
N SER A 388 -24.90 -16.67 -0.61
CA SER A 388 -25.76 -17.13 -1.70
C SER A 388 -27.20 -17.37 -1.25
N GLU A 389 -27.39 -18.08 -0.14
CA GLU A 389 -28.70 -18.43 0.42
C GLU A 389 -29.46 -17.21 0.94
N ASN A 390 -28.76 -16.22 1.52
CA ASN A 390 -29.36 -15.00 2.06
C ASN A 390 -29.46 -13.86 1.04
N HIS A 391 -29.45 -14.19 -0.26
CA HIS A 391 -29.76 -13.26 -1.36
C HIS A 391 -28.90 -11.99 -1.38
N VAL A 392 -27.60 -12.10 -1.05
CA VAL A 392 -26.68 -10.95 -1.03
C VAL A 392 -26.50 -10.34 -2.42
N MET A 393 -26.34 -11.18 -3.46
CA MET A 393 -26.18 -10.72 -4.84
C MET A 393 -27.31 -9.79 -5.31
N PRO A 394 -28.60 -10.20 -5.27
CA PRO A 394 -29.69 -9.31 -5.68
C PRO A 394 -29.85 -8.09 -4.74
N ALA A 395 -29.51 -8.20 -3.45
CA ALA A 395 -29.55 -7.06 -2.53
C ALA A 395 -28.53 -5.98 -2.91
N LEU A 396 -27.30 -6.36 -3.29
CA LEU A 396 -26.30 -5.40 -3.75
C LEU A 396 -26.65 -4.84 -5.14
N LEU A 397 -27.13 -5.68 -6.05
CA LEU A 397 -27.58 -5.27 -7.38
C LEU A 397 -28.77 -4.31 -7.35
N TYR A 398 -29.58 -4.31 -6.29
CA TYR A 398 -30.65 -3.32 -6.09
C TYR A 398 -30.14 -1.86 -6.17
N TYR A 399 -28.88 -1.62 -5.78
CA TYR A 399 -28.26 -0.30 -5.82
C TYR A 399 -27.62 0.05 -7.17
N VAL A 400 -27.54 -0.89 -8.12
CA VAL A 400 -27.04 -0.68 -9.49
C VAL A 400 -28.16 -0.04 -10.34
N LYS A 401 -28.58 1.17 -9.95
CA LYS A 401 -29.63 1.95 -10.61
C LYS A 401 -29.50 3.44 -10.29
N PRO A 402 -30.04 4.35 -11.11
CA PRO A 402 -30.02 5.78 -10.84
C PRO A 402 -30.66 6.14 -9.49
N ASN A 403 -30.10 7.14 -8.80
CA ASN A 403 -30.72 7.72 -7.61
C ASN A 403 -31.99 8.47 -8.02
N GLN A 404 -33.16 7.96 -7.61
CA GLN A 404 -34.44 8.61 -7.84
C GLN A 404 -34.72 9.65 -6.75
N LYS A 405 -35.64 10.59 -6.99
CA LYS A 405 -36.01 11.56 -5.94
C LYS A 405 -36.49 10.79 -4.69
N PRO A 406 -35.94 11.08 -3.50
CA PRO A 406 -36.27 10.34 -2.30
C PRO A 406 -37.75 10.53 -1.94
N GLY A 407 -38.38 9.46 -1.47
CA GLY A 407 -39.71 9.52 -0.85
C GLY A 407 -39.66 10.15 0.55
N PHE A 408 -40.83 10.40 1.15
CA PHE A 408 -40.94 11.00 2.50
C PHE A 408 -40.38 10.11 3.64
N HIS A 409 -40.13 8.81 3.37
CA HIS A 409 -39.57 7.82 4.30
C HIS A 409 -38.46 7.01 3.60
N ASP A 410 -37.45 7.72 3.10
CA ASP A 410 -36.32 7.12 2.38
C ASP A 410 -35.02 7.84 2.76
N TRP A 411 -33.88 7.25 2.41
CA TRP A 411 -32.58 7.88 2.58
C TRP A 411 -32.51 9.22 1.86
N SER A 412 -31.83 10.21 2.44
CA SER A 412 -31.52 11.44 1.72
C SER A 412 -30.68 11.14 0.47
N ALA A 413 -30.70 12.02 -0.54
CA ALA A 413 -29.95 11.79 -1.78
C ALA A 413 -28.44 11.57 -1.54
N ALA A 414 -27.86 12.23 -0.54
CA ALA A 414 -26.46 12.04 -0.13
C ALA A 414 -26.21 10.69 0.54
N GLN A 415 -27.10 10.27 1.45
CA GLN A 415 -27.01 8.96 2.11
C GLN A 415 -27.21 7.82 1.11
N TYR A 416 -28.18 7.93 0.20
CA TYR A 416 -28.40 6.94 -0.85
C TYR A 416 -27.17 6.80 -1.76
N GLU A 417 -26.57 7.93 -2.18
CA GLU A 417 -25.33 7.90 -2.97
C GLU A 417 -24.21 7.15 -2.25
N GLU A 418 -24.02 7.40 -0.96
CA GLU A 418 -23.00 6.71 -0.16
C GLU A 418 -23.27 5.22 -0.03
N LEU A 419 -24.51 4.83 0.28
CA LEU A 419 -24.92 3.41 0.33
C LEU A 419 -24.78 2.74 -1.04
N GLN A 420 -25.14 3.42 -2.11
CA GLN A 420 -24.99 2.92 -3.48
C GLN A 420 -23.52 2.62 -3.80
N LEU A 421 -22.63 3.60 -3.59
CA LEU A 421 -21.21 3.42 -3.91
C LEU A 421 -20.57 2.35 -3.03
N HIS A 422 -20.97 2.27 -1.75
CA HIS A 422 -20.52 1.21 -0.85
C HIS A 422 -21.02 -0.17 -1.32
N ALA A 423 -22.31 -0.30 -1.65
CA ALA A 423 -22.90 -1.55 -2.14
C ALA A 423 -22.22 -2.03 -3.44
N ILE A 424 -21.96 -1.14 -4.41
CA ILE A 424 -21.26 -1.49 -5.65
C ILE A 424 -19.79 -1.84 -5.37
N SER A 425 -19.13 -1.15 -4.43
CA SER A 425 -17.79 -1.51 -3.99
C SER A 425 -17.72 -2.91 -3.37
N VAL A 426 -18.72 -3.29 -2.57
CA VAL A 426 -18.82 -4.63 -1.98
C VAL A 426 -19.20 -5.66 -3.03
N LEU A 427 -20.08 -5.31 -3.97
CA LEU A 427 -20.44 -6.15 -5.11
C LEU A 427 -19.20 -6.57 -5.92
N ALA A 428 -18.21 -5.69 -6.06
CA ALA A 428 -16.96 -6.01 -6.73
C ALA A 428 -16.16 -7.14 -6.03
N SER A 429 -16.34 -7.32 -4.72
CA SER A 429 -15.72 -8.42 -3.94
C SER A 429 -16.59 -9.68 -3.92
N VAL A 430 -17.93 -9.53 -3.99
CA VAL A 430 -18.88 -10.64 -3.94
C VAL A 430 -19.09 -11.30 -5.32
N ALA A 431 -19.05 -10.53 -6.41
CA ALA A 431 -19.28 -11.03 -7.77
C ALA A 431 -18.34 -12.18 -8.17
N PRO A 432 -17.02 -12.13 -7.89
CA PRO A 432 -16.12 -13.22 -8.22
C PRO A 432 -16.37 -14.51 -7.43
N VAL A 433 -16.98 -14.39 -6.25
CA VAL A 433 -17.22 -15.51 -5.33
C VAL A 433 -18.55 -16.20 -5.65
N LEU A 434 -19.54 -15.45 -6.14
CA LEU A 434 -20.89 -15.93 -6.41
C LEU A 434 -21.27 -15.84 -7.89
N VAL A 435 -20.42 -16.36 -8.77
CA VAL A 435 -20.56 -16.26 -10.24
C VAL A 435 -21.90 -16.79 -10.74
N ASP A 436 -22.35 -17.96 -10.24
CA ASP A 436 -23.64 -18.53 -10.62
C ASP A 436 -24.80 -17.58 -10.31
N LYS A 437 -24.76 -16.95 -9.12
CA LYS A 437 -25.78 -15.98 -8.73
C LYS A 437 -25.67 -14.69 -9.54
N TYR A 438 -24.46 -14.21 -9.79
CA TYR A 438 -24.18 -13.05 -10.63
C TYR A 438 -24.83 -13.19 -12.01
N LEU A 439 -24.62 -14.33 -12.69
CA LEU A 439 -25.23 -14.64 -13.98
C LEU A 439 -26.75 -14.80 -13.89
N SER A 440 -27.25 -15.55 -12.90
CA SER A 440 -28.70 -15.76 -12.72
C SER A 440 -29.48 -14.46 -12.47
N CYS A 441 -28.83 -13.47 -11.87
CA CYS A 441 -29.38 -12.15 -11.60
C CYS A 441 -29.19 -11.15 -12.76
N GLN A 442 -28.66 -11.58 -13.91
CA GLN A 442 -28.40 -10.72 -15.07
C GLN A 442 -27.53 -9.51 -14.73
N ALA A 443 -26.52 -9.70 -13.87
CA ALA A 443 -25.72 -8.61 -13.34
C ALA A 443 -24.98 -7.82 -14.44
N ASN A 444 -24.49 -8.50 -15.49
CA ASN A 444 -23.91 -7.85 -16.68
C ASN A 444 -24.88 -6.83 -17.29
N THR A 445 -26.15 -7.21 -17.51
CA THR A 445 -27.17 -6.34 -18.08
C THR A 445 -27.41 -5.10 -17.21
N LEU A 446 -27.55 -5.31 -15.90
CA LEU A 446 -27.77 -4.22 -14.95
C LEU A 446 -26.58 -3.24 -14.92
N LEU A 447 -25.35 -3.76 -14.94
CA LEU A 447 -24.14 -2.95 -14.95
C LEU A 447 -23.97 -2.17 -16.26
N LEU A 448 -24.23 -2.78 -17.42
CA LEU A 448 -24.17 -2.09 -18.71
C LEU A 448 -25.20 -0.96 -18.79
N VAL A 449 -26.45 -1.20 -18.39
CA VAL A 449 -27.49 -0.14 -18.33
C VAL A 449 -27.10 0.97 -17.34
N PHE A 450 -26.52 0.60 -16.20
CA PHE A 450 -26.05 1.57 -15.22
C PHE A 450 -24.89 2.43 -15.74
N LEU A 451 -23.96 1.85 -16.50
CA LEU A 451 -22.86 2.57 -17.13
C LEU A 451 -23.33 3.48 -18.27
N GLU A 452 -24.36 3.08 -19.02
CA GLU A 452 -25.02 3.94 -20.00
C GLU A 452 -25.57 5.22 -19.33
N TRP A 453 -26.28 5.06 -18.21
CA TRP A 453 -26.74 6.19 -17.41
C TRP A 453 -25.60 7.09 -16.89
N CYS A 454 -24.44 6.50 -16.58
CA CYS A 454 -23.26 7.26 -16.12
C CYS A 454 -22.71 8.22 -17.19
N ILE A 455 -22.83 7.88 -18.48
CA ILE A 455 -22.43 8.74 -19.61
C ILE A 455 -23.56 9.71 -19.99
N GLY A 456 -24.81 9.31 -19.75
CA GLY A 456 -26.01 10.09 -20.09
C GLY A 456 -26.13 11.43 -19.37
N GLN A 457 -26.95 12.32 -19.94
CA GLN A 457 -27.19 13.68 -19.45
C GLN A 457 -28.24 13.76 -18.32
N ASP A 458 -28.74 12.61 -17.84
CA ASP A 458 -29.76 12.58 -16.78
C ASP A 458 -29.31 13.32 -15.51
N PRO A 459 -30.24 13.98 -14.81
CA PRO A 459 -29.93 14.74 -13.61
C PRO A 459 -29.30 13.84 -12.54
N PHE A 460 -28.26 14.36 -11.90
CA PHE A 460 -27.56 13.70 -10.81
C PHE A 460 -27.71 14.52 -9.53
N PHE A 461 -28.19 13.88 -8.46
CA PHE A 461 -28.49 14.52 -7.18
C PHE A 461 -27.46 14.19 -6.08
N GLY A 462 -26.38 13.50 -6.43
CA GLY A 462 -25.30 13.17 -5.50
C GLY A 462 -24.42 14.38 -5.17
N HIS A 463 -23.83 14.33 -3.99
CA HIS A 463 -23.01 15.39 -3.41
C HIS A 463 -21.51 15.04 -3.46
N GLY A 464 -21.14 13.77 -3.62
CA GLY A 464 -19.74 13.32 -3.74
C GLY A 464 -18.88 13.58 -2.50
N ASN A 465 -19.51 13.66 -1.32
CA ASN A 465 -18.84 13.94 -0.04
C ASN A 465 -18.42 12.66 0.71
N SER A 466 -18.87 11.49 0.27
CA SER A 466 -18.57 10.22 0.91
C SER A 466 -17.18 9.69 0.53
N PHE A 467 -16.63 8.79 1.33
CA PHE A 467 -15.34 8.14 1.07
C PHE A 467 -15.26 7.58 -0.36
N HIS A 468 -16.25 6.77 -0.75
CA HIS A 468 -16.33 6.22 -2.10
C HIS A 468 -16.72 7.27 -3.16
N GLY A 469 -17.38 8.36 -2.78
CA GLY A 469 -17.80 9.46 -3.66
C GLY A 469 -16.72 10.51 -3.94
N THR A 470 -15.56 10.42 -3.31
CA THR A 470 -14.43 11.36 -3.48
C THR A 470 -14.14 11.59 -4.96
N GLY A 471 -14.08 12.86 -5.39
CA GLY A 471 -13.83 13.28 -6.78
C GLY A 471 -15.03 13.18 -7.73
N GLY A 472 -16.17 12.64 -7.26
CA GLY A 472 -17.43 12.53 -8.00
C GLY A 472 -18.40 13.71 -7.81
N ARG A 473 -18.01 14.80 -7.14
CA ARG A 473 -18.94 15.90 -6.81
C ARG A 473 -19.62 16.47 -8.07
N GLY A 474 -20.96 16.38 -8.09
CA GLY A 474 -21.79 16.89 -9.18
C GLY A 474 -21.67 16.12 -10.49
N ASN A 475 -21.12 14.90 -10.48
CA ASN A 475 -20.95 14.06 -11.66
C ASN A 475 -21.10 12.57 -11.31
N LYS A 476 -21.16 11.70 -12.33
CA LYS A 476 -21.38 10.25 -12.16
C LYS A 476 -20.07 9.43 -12.22
N LEU A 477 -18.90 10.06 -12.09
CA LEU A 477 -17.61 9.39 -12.28
C LEU A 477 -17.32 8.35 -11.20
N ALA A 478 -17.75 8.60 -9.96
CA ALA A 478 -17.59 7.64 -8.88
C ALA A 478 -18.41 6.36 -9.16
N GLN A 479 -19.65 6.52 -9.60
CA GLN A 479 -20.55 5.43 -9.99
C GLN A 479 -19.98 4.64 -11.16
N MET A 480 -19.50 5.34 -12.20
CA MET A 480 -18.85 4.73 -13.36
C MET A 480 -17.62 3.90 -12.93
N ARG A 481 -16.76 4.47 -12.08
CA ARG A 481 -15.57 3.78 -11.55
C ARG A 481 -15.94 2.47 -10.86
N TYR A 482 -16.88 2.49 -9.91
CA TYR A 482 -17.23 1.27 -9.17
C TYR A 482 -18.00 0.28 -10.05
N GLY A 483 -18.87 0.74 -10.97
CA GLY A 483 -19.54 -0.14 -11.93
C GLY A 483 -18.55 -0.89 -12.84
N LEU A 484 -17.56 -0.19 -13.39
CA LEU A 484 -16.47 -0.80 -14.15
C LEU A 484 -15.61 -1.72 -13.29
N ARG A 485 -15.38 -1.37 -12.01
CA ARG A 485 -14.62 -2.23 -11.10
C ARG A 485 -15.30 -3.58 -10.88
N VAL A 486 -16.64 -3.61 -10.76
CA VAL A 486 -17.38 -4.89 -10.69
C VAL A 486 -17.15 -5.71 -11.96
N LEU A 487 -17.32 -5.11 -13.15
CA LEU A 487 -17.08 -5.80 -14.42
C LEU A 487 -15.63 -6.30 -14.53
N ARG A 488 -14.65 -5.48 -14.15
CA ARG A 488 -13.22 -5.85 -14.11
C ARG A 488 -12.99 -7.10 -13.29
N PHE A 489 -13.53 -7.15 -12.07
CA PHE A 489 -13.36 -8.31 -11.21
C PHE A 489 -14.10 -9.55 -11.74
N ALA A 490 -15.29 -9.37 -12.34
CA ALA A 490 -16.02 -10.46 -12.97
C ALA A 490 -15.26 -11.07 -14.16
N VAL A 491 -14.73 -10.25 -15.08
CA VAL A 491 -13.97 -10.76 -16.24
C VAL A 491 -12.60 -11.32 -15.86
N SER A 492 -12.00 -10.84 -14.75
CA SER A 492 -10.69 -11.35 -14.27
C SER A 492 -10.71 -12.82 -13.84
N LEU A 493 -11.90 -13.43 -13.72
CA LEU A 493 -12.06 -14.86 -13.51
C LEU A 493 -11.79 -15.70 -14.77
N TYR A 494 -11.75 -15.07 -15.95
CA TYR A 494 -11.67 -15.76 -17.24
C TYR A 494 -12.78 -16.81 -17.44
N ASP A 495 -13.96 -16.56 -16.86
CA ASP A 495 -15.13 -17.43 -17.02
C ASP A 495 -15.81 -17.16 -18.38
N ASP A 496 -15.91 -18.21 -19.20
CA ASP A 496 -16.46 -18.11 -20.55
C ASP A 496 -17.92 -17.65 -20.57
N ALA A 497 -18.74 -18.10 -19.61
CA ALA A 497 -20.16 -17.76 -19.57
C ALA A 497 -20.36 -16.28 -19.24
N VAL A 498 -19.57 -15.73 -18.31
CA VAL A 498 -19.54 -14.29 -18.00
C VAL A 498 -19.11 -13.48 -19.23
N ASN A 499 -18.01 -13.87 -19.86
CA ASN A 499 -17.41 -13.13 -20.97
C ASN A 499 -18.30 -13.16 -22.23
N ILE A 500 -18.82 -14.33 -22.61
CA ILE A 500 -19.75 -14.48 -23.74
C ILE A 500 -21.01 -13.67 -23.50
N ASN A 501 -21.63 -13.80 -22.32
CA ASN A 501 -22.84 -13.06 -21.98
C ASN A 501 -22.65 -11.54 -22.02
N LEU A 502 -21.48 -11.04 -21.61
CA LEU A 502 -21.15 -9.62 -21.65
C LEU A 502 -20.94 -9.15 -23.10
N CYS A 503 -20.21 -9.92 -23.92
CA CYS A 503 -20.00 -9.64 -25.34
C CYS A 503 -21.30 -9.63 -26.15
N ASP A 504 -22.17 -10.61 -25.96
CA ASP A 504 -23.46 -10.73 -26.67
C ASP A 504 -24.40 -9.53 -26.42
N GLN A 505 -24.18 -8.81 -25.32
CA GLN A 505 -24.92 -7.59 -24.96
C GLN A 505 -24.30 -6.30 -25.54
N GLY A 506 -23.29 -6.41 -26.40
CA GLY A 506 -22.66 -5.26 -27.05
C GLY A 506 -21.68 -4.49 -26.17
N ALA A 507 -21.15 -5.12 -25.11
CA ALA A 507 -20.27 -4.45 -24.15
C ALA A 507 -19.02 -3.83 -24.79
N ILE A 508 -18.43 -4.43 -25.83
CA ILE A 508 -17.23 -3.89 -26.50
C ILE A 508 -17.49 -2.48 -27.03
N SER A 509 -18.59 -2.28 -27.77
CA SER A 509 -18.95 -0.97 -28.32
C SER A 509 -19.19 0.05 -27.21
N GLN A 510 -19.94 -0.34 -26.17
CA GLN A 510 -20.25 0.55 -25.04
C GLN A 510 -19.00 0.93 -24.24
N LEU A 511 -18.07 -0.01 -24.04
CA LEU A 511 -16.79 0.23 -23.36
C LEU A 511 -15.90 1.18 -24.16
N LEU A 512 -15.90 1.09 -25.50
CA LEU A 512 -15.20 2.06 -26.36
C LEU A 512 -15.78 3.48 -26.21
N ASP A 513 -17.11 3.61 -26.13
CA ASP A 513 -17.77 4.89 -25.86
C ASP A 513 -17.40 5.47 -24.49
N ILE A 514 -17.36 4.62 -23.45
CA ILE A 514 -16.89 5.00 -22.10
C ILE A 514 -15.45 5.47 -22.14
N LEU A 515 -14.57 4.72 -22.81
CA LEU A 515 -13.15 5.03 -22.92
C LEU A 515 -12.94 6.38 -23.62
N LYS A 516 -13.67 6.61 -24.72
CA LYS A 516 -13.66 7.87 -25.47
C LYS A 516 -14.19 9.04 -24.65
N TYR A 517 -15.28 8.85 -23.91
CA TYR A 517 -15.83 9.82 -22.98
C TYR A 517 -14.78 10.20 -21.92
N ALA A 518 -14.20 9.21 -21.25
CA ALA A 518 -13.22 9.42 -20.18
C ALA A 518 -11.93 10.07 -20.70
N ALA A 519 -11.44 9.67 -21.88
CA ALA A 519 -10.28 10.26 -22.52
C ALA A 519 -10.50 11.73 -22.88
N ASN A 520 -11.69 12.09 -23.38
CA ASN A 520 -12.02 13.48 -23.68
C ASN A 520 -12.15 14.33 -22.41
N LYS A 521 -12.80 13.82 -21.36
CA LYS A 521 -12.87 14.50 -20.06
C LYS A 521 -11.51 14.73 -19.43
N SER A 522 -10.59 13.77 -19.58
CA SER A 522 -9.23 13.90 -19.06
C SER A 522 -8.41 15.00 -19.75
N LYS A 523 -8.77 15.41 -20.97
CA LYS A 523 -8.15 16.56 -21.65
C LYS A 523 -8.61 17.90 -21.07
N GLU A 524 -9.86 17.97 -20.58
CA GLU A 524 -10.40 19.17 -19.93
C GLU A 524 -9.82 19.33 -18.52
N LYS A 525 -9.90 18.26 -17.72
CA LYS A 525 -9.40 18.23 -16.34
C LYS A 525 -8.92 16.84 -16.01
N GLU A 526 -7.61 16.71 -15.84
CA GLU A 526 -6.98 15.46 -15.42
C GLU A 526 -7.39 15.11 -13.99
N SER A 527 -7.78 13.85 -13.76
CA SER A 527 -8.14 13.35 -12.43
C SER A 527 -7.80 11.87 -12.32
N THR A 528 -7.40 11.44 -11.13
CA THR A 528 -7.06 10.02 -10.85
C THR A 528 -8.22 9.09 -11.21
N ILE A 529 -9.46 9.48 -10.94
CA ILE A 529 -10.66 8.69 -11.24
C ILE A 529 -10.81 8.44 -12.74
N LEU A 530 -10.56 9.46 -13.57
CA LEU A 530 -10.64 9.29 -15.03
C LEU A 530 -9.56 8.35 -15.55
N LEU A 531 -8.36 8.38 -14.97
CA LEU A 531 -7.29 7.45 -15.32
C LEU A 531 -7.62 6.01 -14.89
N GLU A 532 -8.19 5.84 -13.69
CA GLU A 532 -8.68 4.54 -13.21
C GLU A 532 -9.80 3.98 -14.10
N VAL A 533 -10.77 4.82 -14.48
CA VAL A 533 -11.86 4.45 -15.41
C VAL A 533 -11.28 3.97 -16.74
N GLN A 534 -10.33 4.71 -17.32
CA GLN A 534 -9.70 4.31 -18.59
C GLN A 534 -8.93 2.99 -18.44
N ALA A 535 -8.15 2.82 -17.36
CA ALA A 535 -7.36 1.62 -17.13
C ALA A 535 -8.23 0.37 -16.88
N ASP A 536 -9.33 0.51 -16.13
CA ASP A 536 -10.28 -0.58 -15.88
C ASP A 536 -11.04 -0.95 -17.17
N THR A 537 -11.47 0.03 -17.97
CA THR A 537 -12.09 -0.23 -19.28
C THR A 537 -11.14 -0.93 -20.25
N LEU A 538 -9.89 -0.49 -20.34
CA LEU A 538 -8.87 -1.13 -21.19
C LEU A 538 -8.62 -2.58 -20.77
N PHE A 539 -8.53 -2.85 -19.48
CA PHE A 539 -8.37 -4.21 -18.97
C PHE A 539 -9.57 -5.10 -19.33
N ILE A 540 -10.80 -4.61 -19.14
CA ILE A 540 -12.00 -5.37 -19.51
C ILE A 540 -11.98 -5.71 -21.01
N LEU A 541 -11.68 -4.72 -21.86
CA LEU A 541 -11.57 -4.94 -23.30
C LEU A 541 -10.50 -5.97 -23.65
N SER A 542 -9.35 -5.95 -22.96
CA SER A 542 -8.24 -6.89 -23.15
C SER A 542 -8.71 -8.33 -22.92
N VAL A 543 -9.36 -8.59 -21.79
CA VAL A 543 -9.88 -9.93 -21.46
C VAL A 543 -10.97 -10.36 -22.44
N LEU A 544 -11.90 -9.47 -22.79
CA LEU A 544 -13.01 -9.83 -23.69
C LEU A 544 -12.54 -10.19 -25.11
N CYS A 545 -11.51 -9.53 -25.61
CA CYS A 545 -11.00 -9.74 -26.98
C CYS A 545 -9.89 -10.80 -27.06
N GLU A 546 -9.37 -11.26 -25.92
CA GLU A 546 -8.29 -12.24 -25.89
C GLU A 546 -8.70 -13.52 -26.65
N ASN A 547 -7.83 -13.99 -27.55
CA ASN A 547 -8.01 -15.20 -28.36
C ASN A 547 -9.29 -15.31 -29.23
N ASP A 548 -10.07 -14.24 -29.42
CA ASP A 548 -11.29 -14.25 -30.25
C ASP A 548 -11.19 -13.24 -31.42
N LEU A 549 -11.11 -13.75 -32.65
CA LEU A 549 -10.94 -12.93 -33.85
C LEU A 549 -12.10 -11.97 -34.10
N HIS A 550 -13.36 -12.39 -33.87
CA HIS A 550 -14.53 -11.57 -34.14
C HIS A 550 -14.59 -10.37 -33.18
N ARG A 551 -14.27 -10.60 -31.89
CA ARG A 551 -14.22 -9.54 -30.88
C ARG A 551 -13.09 -8.54 -31.14
N LYS A 552 -11.94 -9.01 -31.63
CA LYS A 552 -10.84 -8.14 -32.11
C LYS A 552 -11.26 -7.29 -33.31
N GLU A 553 -12.03 -7.84 -34.24
CA GLU A 553 -12.60 -7.07 -35.36
C GLU A 553 -13.59 -5.99 -34.87
N LEU A 554 -14.42 -6.28 -33.88
CA LEU A 554 -15.30 -5.28 -33.26
C LEU A 554 -14.51 -4.15 -32.56
N PHE A 555 -13.37 -4.48 -31.94
CA PHE A 555 -12.49 -3.48 -31.33
C PHE A 555 -11.77 -2.62 -32.39
N SER A 556 -11.25 -3.27 -33.44
CA SER A 556 -10.31 -2.76 -34.47
C SER A 556 -10.16 -1.23 -34.61
N CYS A 557 -10.79 -0.61 -35.62
CA CYS A 557 -10.50 0.77 -36.04
C CYS A 557 -10.78 1.81 -34.95
N GLU A 558 -11.89 1.67 -34.22
CA GLU A 558 -12.28 2.62 -33.17
C GLU A 558 -11.39 2.48 -31.94
N GLY A 559 -11.16 1.25 -31.47
CA GLY A 559 -10.26 0.96 -30.35
C GLY A 559 -8.84 1.44 -30.62
N ILE A 560 -8.29 1.17 -31.80
CA ILE A 560 -6.96 1.63 -32.19
C ILE A 560 -6.89 3.17 -32.23
N ALA A 561 -7.91 3.84 -32.78
CA ALA A 561 -7.94 5.30 -32.81
C ALA A 561 -7.91 5.92 -31.40
N ILE A 562 -8.52 5.26 -30.41
CA ILE A 562 -8.50 5.66 -29.01
C ILE A 562 -7.17 5.30 -28.33
N LEU A 563 -6.51 4.21 -28.72
CA LEU A 563 -5.21 3.80 -28.16
C LEU A 563 -4.05 4.73 -28.54
N ILE A 564 -4.03 5.21 -29.79
CA ILE A 564 -2.91 6.03 -30.32
C ILE A 564 -2.55 7.24 -29.42
N PRO A 565 -3.51 8.04 -28.91
CA PRO A 565 -3.22 9.09 -27.94
C PRO A 565 -2.47 8.65 -26.67
N PHE A 566 -2.71 7.45 -26.14
CA PHE A 566 -2.00 6.95 -24.96
C PHE A 566 -0.51 6.73 -25.24
N PHE A 567 -0.19 6.24 -26.45
CA PHE A 567 1.21 6.06 -26.88
C PHE A 567 1.91 7.35 -27.29
N LYS A 568 1.15 8.42 -27.54
CA LYS A 568 1.66 9.79 -27.79
C LYS A 568 1.80 10.65 -26.53
N MET A 569 1.53 10.08 -25.35
CA MET A 569 1.59 10.80 -24.09
C MET A 569 3.00 11.34 -23.82
N ASP A 570 3.09 12.55 -23.25
CA ASP A 570 4.37 13.11 -22.80
C ASP A 570 5.00 12.19 -21.73
N PRO A 571 6.22 11.65 -21.96
CA PRO A 571 6.90 10.77 -21.02
C PRO A 571 7.07 11.37 -19.63
N LYS A 572 7.09 12.71 -19.48
CA LYS A 572 7.15 13.34 -18.15
C LYS A 572 5.95 13.01 -17.26
N LYS A 573 4.80 12.68 -17.85
CA LYS A 573 3.59 12.29 -17.11
C LYS A 573 3.72 10.95 -16.39
N LEU A 574 4.63 10.08 -16.82
CA LEU A 574 4.93 8.82 -16.16
C LEU A 574 5.37 9.03 -14.70
N TYR A 575 5.99 10.17 -14.41
CA TYR A 575 6.50 10.54 -13.09
C TYR A 575 5.60 11.51 -12.32
N SER A 576 4.36 11.77 -12.77
CA SER A 576 3.48 12.75 -12.13
C SER A 576 2.82 12.26 -10.84
N GLY A 577 2.86 10.96 -10.57
CA GLY A 577 2.17 10.34 -9.42
C GLY A 577 0.65 10.15 -9.59
N LEU A 578 0.07 10.57 -10.73
CA LEU A 578 -1.39 10.46 -10.97
C LEU A 578 -1.85 9.08 -11.46
N GLY A 579 -0.94 8.19 -11.83
CA GLY A 579 -1.26 6.82 -12.29
C GLY A 579 -1.08 6.57 -13.80
N HIS A 580 -0.44 7.48 -14.54
CA HIS A 580 -0.21 7.31 -15.99
C HIS A 580 0.59 6.06 -16.37
N ASN A 581 1.48 5.57 -15.49
CA ASN A 581 2.20 4.31 -15.72
C ASN A 581 1.23 3.15 -15.83
N GLY A 582 0.31 3.03 -14.87
CA GLY A 582 -0.71 1.97 -14.88
C GLY A 582 -1.60 2.05 -16.12
N LEU A 583 -2.02 3.26 -16.51
CA LEU A 583 -2.79 3.46 -17.74
C LEU A 583 -2.03 3.05 -19.00
N LEU A 584 -0.73 3.39 -19.11
CA LEU A 584 0.09 2.98 -20.24
C LEU A 584 0.27 1.46 -20.30
N PHE A 585 0.46 0.79 -19.16
CA PHE A 585 0.49 -0.67 -19.08
C PHE A 585 -0.83 -1.29 -19.54
N SER A 586 -1.98 -0.77 -19.07
CA SER A 586 -3.30 -1.21 -19.55
C SER A 586 -3.49 -0.98 -21.05
N ALA A 587 -2.95 0.10 -21.61
CA ALA A 587 -3.03 0.36 -23.05
C ALA A 587 -2.15 -0.59 -23.87
N LEU A 588 -0.96 -0.95 -23.38
CA LEU A 588 -0.07 -1.92 -24.00
C LEU A 588 -0.65 -3.34 -23.93
N ASP A 589 -1.21 -3.72 -22.79
CA ASP A 589 -1.92 -4.99 -22.61
C ASP A 589 -3.14 -5.08 -23.56
N CYS A 590 -3.93 -4.00 -23.65
CA CYS A 590 -5.05 -3.92 -24.59
C CYS A 590 -4.60 -3.99 -26.05
N LEU A 591 -3.47 -3.37 -26.41
CA LEU A 591 -2.89 -3.53 -27.73
C LEU A 591 -2.52 -5.00 -28.00
N TRP A 592 -1.89 -5.66 -27.04
CA TRP A 592 -1.50 -7.06 -27.16
C TRP A 592 -2.72 -7.96 -27.36
N SER A 593 -3.70 -7.86 -26.46
CA SER A 593 -4.85 -8.76 -26.44
C SER A 593 -5.86 -8.47 -27.55
N CYS A 594 -6.13 -7.19 -27.86
CA CYS A 594 -7.20 -6.81 -28.79
C CYS A 594 -6.76 -6.64 -30.25
N VAL A 595 -5.47 -6.44 -30.54
CA VAL A 595 -5.01 -6.12 -31.90
C VAL A 595 -4.17 -7.25 -32.50
N ILE A 596 -3.22 -7.79 -31.75
CA ILE A 596 -2.29 -8.82 -32.26
C ILE A 596 -3.06 -10.09 -32.64
N GLY A 597 -2.71 -10.68 -33.78
CA GLY A 597 -3.38 -11.85 -34.36
C GLY A 597 -4.62 -11.51 -35.21
N CYS A 598 -5.03 -10.24 -35.29
CA CYS A 598 -6.07 -9.77 -36.20
C CYS A 598 -5.44 -8.90 -37.29
N TYR A 599 -5.22 -9.46 -38.49
CA TYR A 599 -4.52 -8.77 -39.58
C TYR A 599 -5.10 -7.39 -39.94
N ILE A 600 -6.42 -7.23 -39.90
CA ILE A 600 -7.09 -5.94 -40.20
C ILE A 600 -6.71 -4.90 -39.14
N ALA A 601 -6.75 -5.29 -37.86
CA ALA A 601 -6.41 -4.41 -36.76
C ALA A 601 -4.91 -4.08 -36.74
N GLU A 602 -4.05 -5.08 -36.97
CA GLU A 602 -2.61 -4.87 -37.06
C GLU A 602 -2.23 -3.91 -38.17
N ASP A 603 -2.76 -4.13 -39.38
CA ASP A 603 -2.51 -3.27 -40.54
C ASP A 603 -2.95 -1.83 -40.26
N TYR A 604 -4.13 -1.65 -39.67
CA TYR A 604 -4.61 -0.32 -39.29
C TYR A 604 -3.72 0.35 -38.24
N PHE A 605 -3.24 -0.39 -37.23
CA PHE A 605 -2.31 0.15 -36.24
C PHE A 605 -0.98 0.58 -36.87
N ILE A 606 -0.44 -0.24 -37.78
CA ILE A 606 0.78 0.06 -38.55
C ILE A 606 0.59 1.32 -39.39
N GLU A 607 -0.53 1.44 -40.10
CA GLU A 607 -0.89 2.63 -40.90
C GLU A 607 -1.01 3.90 -40.05
N LYS A 608 -1.44 3.79 -38.80
CA LYS A 608 -1.48 4.89 -37.83
C LYS A 608 -0.13 5.19 -37.16
N GLN A 609 0.97 4.69 -37.72
CA GLN A 609 2.34 4.83 -37.21
C GLN A 609 2.51 4.19 -35.82
N GLY A 610 1.70 3.20 -35.46
CA GLY A 610 1.71 2.56 -34.15
C GLY A 610 3.08 1.97 -33.78
N ILE A 611 3.74 1.30 -34.73
CA ILE A 611 5.10 0.75 -34.54
C ILE A 611 6.13 1.85 -34.23
N PHE A 612 6.00 3.03 -34.83
CA PHE A 612 6.90 4.16 -34.55
C PHE A 612 6.72 4.65 -33.11
N LEU A 613 5.47 4.74 -32.65
CA LEU A 613 5.14 5.15 -31.28
C LEU A 613 5.66 4.14 -30.25
N LEU A 614 5.54 2.84 -30.51
CA LEU A 614 6.13 1.81 -29.65
C LEU A 614 7.64 1.92 -29.55
N LEU A 615 8.33 2.16 -30.67
CA LEU A 615 9.79 2.37 -30.68
C LEU A 615 10.20 3.67 -29.97
N ASP A 616 9.41 4.74 -30.09
CA ASP A 616 9.63 5.99 -29.36
C ASP A 616 9.50 5.79 -27.83
N LEU A 617 8.52 5.00 -27.39
CA LEU A 617 8.36 4.61 -25.99
C LEU A 617 9.50 3.69 -25.53
N LEU A 618 9.91 2.73 -26.36
CA LEU A 618 11.06 1.85 -26.08
C LEU A 618 12.36 2.66 -25.93
N ALA A 619 12.51 3.75 -26.69
CA ALA A 619 13.65 4.65 -26.62
C ALA A 619 13.75 5.43 -25.29
N LEU A 620 12.71 5.40 -24.44
CA LEU A 620 12.77 5.91 -23.07
C LEU A 620 13.61 5.03 -22.13
N ARG A 621 13.77 3.74 -22.47
CA ARG A 621 14.58 2.75 -21.73
C ARG A 621 14.13 2.51 -20.29
N GLU A 622 12.83 2.61 -20.04
CA GLU A 622 12.26 2.18 -18.76
C GLU A 622 12.14 0.65 -18.74
N LYS A 623 12.77 -0.01 -17.76
CA LYS A 623 12.94 -1.48 -17.73
C LYS A 623 11.61 -2.24 -17.90
N ASN A 624 10.61 -1.91 -17.09
CA ASN A 624 9.32 -2.61 -17.09
C ASN A 624 8.54 -2.40 -18.41
N LEU A 625 8.57 -1.19 -18.97
CA LEU A 625 7.94 -0.91 -20.26
C LEU A 625 8.68 -1.59 -21.42
N SER A 626 10.01 -1.59 -21.38
CA SER A 626 10.83 -2.18 -22.43
C SER A 626 10.53 -3.67 -22.61
N ASN A 627 10.36 -4.41 -21.51
CA ASN A 627 10.07 -5.84 -21.58
C ASN A 627 8.74 -6.17 -22.29
N ILE A 628 7.70 -5.37 -22.03
CA ILE A 628 6.37 -5.56 -22.63
C ILE A 628 6.37 -5.10 -24.09
N ILE A 629 6.92 -3.91 -24.36
CA ILE A 629 6.99 -3.37 -25.72
C ILE A 629 7.80 -4.31 -26.64
N LEU A 630 8.92 -4.85 -26.16
CA LEU A 630 9.69 -5.84 -26.93
C LEU A 630 8.89 -7.11 -27.20
N GLY A 631 8.05 -7.57 -26.26
CA GLY A 631 7.15 -8.72 -26.46
C GLY A 631 6.13 -8.44 -27.57
N ILE A 632 5.44 -7.31 -27.46
CA ILE A 632 4.48 -6.82 -28.46
C ILE A 632 5.13 -6.72 -29.85
N LEU A 633 6.34 -6.12 -29.95
CA LEU A 633 7.04 -5.99 -31.23
C LEU A 633 7.43 -7.35 -31.83
N VAL A 634 7.79 -8.34 -31.01
CA VAL A 634 8.13 -9.69 -31.48
C VAL A 634 6.94 -10.33 -32.17
N GLU A 635 5.75 -10.26 -31.56
CA GLU A 635 4.54 -10.83 -32.14
C GLU A 635 4.05 -10.05 -33.37
N PHE A 636 4.10 -8.72 -33.33
CA PHE A 636 3.80 -7.90 -34.51
C PHE A 636 4.71 -8.19 -35.71
N CYS A 637 5.93 -8.71 -35.50
CA CYS A 637 6.84 -9.09 -36.59
C CYS A 637 6.37 -10.33 -37.38
N ASP A 638 5.31 -11.01 -36.96
CA ASP A 638 4.64 -11.99 -37.82
C ASP A 638 3.90 -11.31 -39.00
N ASN A 639 3.54 -10.02 -38.85
CA ASN A 639 3.14 -9.18 -39.97
C ASN A 639 4.38 -8.60 -40.68
N PRO A 640 4.60 -8.89 -41.98
CA PRO A 640 5.79 -8.44 -42.69
C PRO A 640 5.92 -6.92 -42.79
N LYS A 641 4.81 -6.16 -42.74
CA LYS A 641 4.84 -4.69 -42.76
C LYS A 641 5.51 -4.11 -41.53
N THR A 642 5.45 -4.78 -40.39
CA THR A 642 6.11 -4.36 -39.15
C THR A 642 7.61 -4.22 -39.33
N THR A 643 8.26 -5.23 -39.93
CA THR A 643 9.72 -5.22 -40.13
C THR A 643 10.16 -4.06 -41.03
N LEU A 644 9.39 -3.75 -42.07
CA LEU A 644 9.60 -2.59 -42.94
C LEU A 644 9.51 -1.29 -42.14
N HIS A 645 8.46 -1.11 -41.32
CA HIS A 645 8.29 0.08 -40.48
C HIS A 645 9.43 0.23 -39.46
N MET A 646 9.85 -0.86 -38.81
CA MET A 646 10.99 -0.86 -37.89
C MET A 646 12.30 -0.45 -38.59
N SER A 647 12.53 -0.91 -39.83
CA SER A 647 13.73 -0.57 -40.60
C SER A 647 13.79 0.92 -40.99
N ILE A 648 12.62 1.56 -41.16
CA ILE A 648 12.48 2.96 -41.58
C ILE A 648 12.47 3.91 -40.35
N TRP A 649 12.09 3.43 -39.17
CA TRP A 649 12.03 4.26 -37.97
C TRP A 649 13.37 4.94 -37.66
N ARG A 650 13.29 6.22 -37.27
CA ARG A 650 14.42 7.05 -36.84
C ARG A 650 14.04 7.79 -35.57
N GLY A 651 14.73 7.48 -34.48
CA GLY A 651 14.58 8.13 -33.18
C GLY A 651 15.38 9.43 -33.07
N LYS A 652 15.53 9.91 -31.82
CA LYS A 652 16.33 11.10 -31.52
C LYS A 652 17.78 10.90 -32.00
N ARG A 653 18.35 11.91 -32.67
CA ARG A 653 19.69 11.88 -33.27
C ARG A 653 19.85 10.80 -34.36
N ASP A 654 18.80 10.55 -35.13
CA ASP A 654 18.79 9.57 -36.24
C ASP A 654 19.10 8.13 -35.79
N GLN A 655 18.75 7.80 -34.53
CA GLN A 655 18.92 6.47 -33.98
C GLN A 655 18.04 5.47 -34.74
N THR A 656 18.63 4.38 -35.24
CA THR A 656 17.89 3.29 -35.91
C THR A 656 17.37 2.26 -34.90
N ALA A 657 16.34 1.49 -35.29
CA ALA A 657 15.78 0.45 -34.42
C ALA A 657 16.84 -0.59 -34.00
N ALA A 658 17.68 -1.02 -34.94
CA ALA A 658 18.80 -1.92 -34.66
C ALA A 658 19.79 -1.34 -33.63
N ASN A 659 20.13 -0.05 -33.76
CA ASN A 659 21.00 0.62 -32.80
C ASN A 659 20.36 0.69 -31.40
N LEU A 660 19.04 0.97 -31.30
CA LEU A 660 18.31 0.99 -30.04
C LEU A 660 18.32 -0.41 -29.37
N LEU A 661 17.99 -1.47 -30.12
CA LEU A 661 17.98 -2.84 -29.60
C LEU A 661 19.36 -3.29 -29.09
N ILE A 662 20.43 -2.94 -29.80
CA ILE A 662 21.82 -3.22 -29.38
C ILE A 662 22.18 -2.46 -28.10
N GLN A 663 21.69 -1.23 -27.94
CA GLN A 663 21.94 -0.45 -26.72
C GLN A 663 21.21 -1.05 -25.51
N LEU A 664 19.93 -1.42 -25.67
CA LEU A 664 19.16 -2.11 -24.63
C LEU A 664 19.84 -3.42 -24.21
N TRP A 665 20.36 -4.19 -25.17
CA TRP A 665 21.13 -5.40 -24.88
C TRP A 665 22.33 -5.12 -23.96
N ARG A 666 23.10 -4.06 -24.24
CA ARG A 666 24.27 -3.72 -23.42
C ARG A 666 23.89 -3.25 -22.02
N GLU A 667 22.81 -2.50 -21.90
CA GLU A 667 22.28 -2.06 -20.61
C GLU A 667 21.86 -3.25 -19.75
N GLU A 668 21.15 -4.21 -20.36
CA GLU A 668 20.77 -5.47 -19.71
C GLU A 668 22.00 -6.30 -19.31
N GLU A 669 23.02 -6.42 -20.17
CA GLU A 669 24.26 -7.12 -19.82
C GLU A 669 25.00 -6.47 -18.66
N LEU A 670 25.00 -5.14 -18.58
CA LEU A 670 25.57 -4.38 -17.47
C LEU A 670 24.81 -4.67 -16.17
N ASP A 671 23.48 -4.63 -16.21
CA ASP A 671 22.60 -4.93 -15.08
C ASP A 671 22.78 -6.37 -14.57
N LEU A 672 22.92 -7.34 -15.48
CA LEU A 672 23.17 -8.75 -15.16
C LEU A 672 24.62 -9.03 -14.72
N GLY A 673 25.51 -8.05 -14.83
CA GLY A 673 26.92 -8.16 -14.44
C GLY A 673 27.77 -9.01 -15.38
N VAL A 674 27.41 -9.07 -16.67
CA VAL A 674 28.19 -9.76 -17.71
C VAL A 674 29.47 -8.98 -17.99
N LYS A 675 30.62 -9.66 -17.93
CA LYS A 675 31.94 -9.01 -18.09
C LYS A 675 32.31 -8.87 -19.57
N ARG A 676 32.63 -7.65 -19.99
CA ARG A 676 33.13 -7.28 -21.32
C ARG A 676 34.46 -6.54 -21.19
N ASP A 677 35.28 -6.56 -22.25
CA ASP A 677 36.47 -5.72 -22.31
C ASP A 677 36.12 -4.25 -22.62
N ARG A 678 37.15 -3.39 -22.74
CA ARG A 678 36.97 -1.96 -23.07
C ARG A 678 36.32 -1.69 -24.43
N TYR A 679 36.35 -2.65 -25.35
CA TYR A 679 35.78 -2.55 -26.70
C TYR A 679 34.45 -3.31 -26.83
N GLY A 680 33.98 -4.01 -25.79
CA GLY A 680 32.76 -4.81 -25.80
C GLY A 680 32.97 -6.28 -26.23
N VAL A 681 34.21 -6.73 -26.36
CA VAL A 681 34.60 -8.10 -26.75
C VAL A 681 34.37 -9.07 -25.60
N ILE A 682 34.07 -10.33 -25.93
CA ILE A 682 33.94 -11.43 -24.97
C ILE A 682 35.27 -11.64 -24.22
N VAL A 683 35.22 -11.63 -22.88
CA VAL A 683 36.39 -11.92 -22.03
C VAL A 683 36.48 -13.41 -21.69
N ASP A 684 35.36 -14.02 -21.34
CA ASP A 684 35.27 -15.44 -20.98
C ASP A 684 34.71 -16.25 -22.16
N ILE A 685 35.60 -16.91 -22.89
CA ILE A 685 35.25 -17.71 -24.07
C ILE A 685 34.38 -18.91 -23.71
N ARG A 686 34.52 -19.46 -22.49
CA ARG A 686 33.75 -20.62 -22.04
C ARG A 686 32.36 -20.24 -21.55
N ARG A 687 32.21 -19.02 -21.02
CA ARG A 687 30.93 -18.50 -20.53
C ARG A 687 30.68 -17.07 -21.05
N PRO A 688 30.37 -16.91 -22.36
CA PRO A 688 30.36 -15.60 -23.01
C PRO A 688 29.27 -14.63 -22.55
N ILE A 689 28.13 -15.14 -22.09
CA ILE A 689 26.95 -14.34 -21.70
C ILE A 689 26.51 -14.58 -20.25
N ALA A 690 27.33 -15.31 -19.48
CA ALA A 690 26.99 -15.73 -18.13
C ALA A 690 26.95 -14.55 -17.16
N THR A 691 25.87 -14.50 -16.40
CA THR A 691 25.57 -13.44 -15.43
C THR A 691 26.46 -13.55 -14.19
N SER A 692 26.51 -12.48 -13.41
CA SER A 692 27.20 -12.48 -12.11
C SER A 692 26.59 -13.49 -11.13
N PHE A 693 25.26 -13.66 -11.17
CA PHE A 693 24.52 -14.62 -10.35
C PHE A 693 24.84 -16.06 -10.72
N GLN A 694 24.80 -16.43 -12.00
CA GLN A 694 25.16 -17.79 -12.47
C GLN A 694 26.59 -18.19 -12.07
N LYS A 695 27.50 -17.23 -11.90
CA LYS A 695 28.88 -17.51 -11.45
C LYS A 695 28.98 -17.79 -9.95
N GLN A 696 28.04 -17.29 -9.16
CA GLN A 696 28.01 -17.47 -7.70
C GLN A 696 27.09 -18.62 -7.26
N GLN A 697 26.20 -19.05 -8.15
CA GLN A 697 25.27 -20.13 -7.89
C GLN A 697 26.01 -21.44 -7.62
N LYS A 698 25.63 -22.12 -6.53
CA LYS A 698 26.05 -23.50 -6.28
C LYS A 698 25.30 -24.43 -7.20
N VAL A 699 25.97 -25.49 -7.64
CA VAL A 699 25.31 -26.56 -8.39
C VAL A 699 24.40 -27.29 -7.42
N ILE A 700 23.10 -27.26 -7.69
CA ILE A 700 22.08 -27.95 -6.90
C ILE A 700 21.34 -28.84 -7.89
N PRO A 701 21.39 -30.18 -7.74
CA PRO A 701 20.63 -31.09 -8.57
C PRO A 701 19.13 -30.83 -8.43
N VAL A 702 18.42 -30.81 -9.56
CA VAL A 702 16.99 -30.55 -9.62
C VAL A 702 16.29 -31.70 -10.35
N PRO A 703 15.02 -31.99 -10.03
CA PRO A 703 14.24 -32.98 -10.77
C PRO A 703 14.24 -32.72 -12.28
N ALA A 704 14.24 -33.78 -13.10
CA ALA A 704 14.32 -33.67 -14.57
C ALA A 704 13.14 -32.91 -15.24
N ASN A 705 12.04 -32.69 -14.50
CA ASN A 705 10.91 -31.89 -14.93
C ASN A 705 11.06 -30.39 -14.59
N CYS A 706 12.10 -29.99 -13.87
CA CYS A 706 12.41 -28.60 -13.58
C CYS A 706 13.24 -28.00 -14.73
N PRO A 707 12.86 -26.82 -15.27
CA PRO A 707 13.69 -26.13 -16.25
C PRO A 707 15.02 -25.73 -15.60
N SER A 708 16.11 -25.81 -16.36
CA SER A 708 17.41 -25.35 -15.89
C SER A 708 17.41 -23.83 -15.70
N PHE A 709 18.37 -23.31 -14.94
CA PHE A 709 18.47 -21.87 -14.69
C PHE A 709 18.65 -21.09 -16.00
N ALA A 710 19.52 -21.55 -16.90
CA ALA A 710 19.68 -20.95 -18.23
C ALA A 710 18.37 -20.86 -19.02
N ILE A 711 17.44 -21.81 -18.85
CA ILE A 711 16.11 -21.79 -19.48
C ILE A 711 15.19 -20.78 -18.79
N MET A 712 15.14 -20.78 -17.46
CA MET A 712 14.33 -19.81 -16.70
C MET A 712 14.73 -18.37 -17.02
N GLU A 713 16.03 -18.12 -17.20
CA GLU A 713 16.53 -16.80 -17.54
C GLU A 713 16.07 -16.33 -18.94
N ILE A 714 15.91 -17.25 -19.91
CA ILE A 714 15.39 -16.92 -21.25
C ILE A 714 13.95 -16.40 -21.16
N SER A 715 13.11 -16.97 -20.30
CA SER A 715 11.72 -16.53 -20.15
C SER A 715 11.58 -15.13 -19.55
N GLU A 716 12.55 -14.72 -18.72
CA GLU A 716 12.48 -13.44 -18.00
C GLU A 716 13.25 -12.32 -18.70
N SER A 717 14.30 -12.63 -19.45
CA SER A 717 15.21 -11.63 -20.00
C SER A 717 14.76 -11.02 -21.32
N ILE A 718 14.92 -9.69 -21.44
CA ILE A 718 14.71 -8.97 -22.70
C ILE A 718 15.69 -9.40 -23.80
N ARG A 719 16.81 -10.05 -23.45
CA ARG A 719 17.80 -10.56 -24.43
C ARG A 719 17.17 -11.53 -25.42
N ALA A 720 16.29 -12.42 -24.97
CA ALA A 720 15.60 -13.37 -25.85
C ALA A 720 14.69 -12.65 -26.86
N LYS A 721 13.98 -11.60 -26.42
CA LYS A 721 13.11 -10.78 -27.27
C LYS A 721 13.91 -9.98 -28.29
N ILE A 722 15.03 -9.38 -27.87
CA ILE A 722 15.95 -8.66 -28.78
C ILE A 722 16.50 -9.60 -29.85
N TYR A 723 16.96 -10.79 -29.46
CA TYR A 723 17.42 -11.80 -30.40
C TYR A 723 16.34 -12.17 -31.42
N SER A 724 15.11 -12.44 -30.94
CA SER A 724 13.97 -12.76 -31.80
C SER A 724 13.67 -11.65 -32.82
N LEU A 725 13.71 -10.38 -32.40
CA LEU A 725 13.56 -9.25 -33.32
C LEU A 725 14.67 -9.20 -34.38
N PHE A 726 15.93 -9.49 -34.03
CA PHE A 726 17.01 -9.57 -35.02
C PHE A 726 16.86 -10.75 -35.97
N CYS A 727 16.28 -11.88 -35.54
CA CYS A 727 15.92 -12.97 -36.46
C CYS A 727 14.90 -12.52 -37.51
N LYS A 728 14.01 -11.58 -37.17
CA LYS A 728 12.99 -11.03 -38.09
C LYS A 728 13.53 -9.89 -38.96
N LEU A 729 14.35 -8.99 -38.39
CA LEU A 729 14.95 -7.85 -39.11
C LEU A 729 16.12 -8.26 -40.02
N GLY A 730 16.81 -9.34 -39.67
CA GLY A 730 18.09 -9.73 -40.26
C GLY A 730 19.30 -9.13 -39.52
N PHE A 731 20.45 -9.79 -39.70
CA PHE A 731 21.73 -9.39 -39.11
C PHE A 731 22.64 -8.61 -40.08
N GLU A 732 22.21 -8.45 -41.34
CA GLU A 732 22.99 -7.84 -42.42
C GLU A 732 22.40 -6.50 -42.85
N ASN A 733 23.22 -5.62 -43.44
CA ASN A 733 22.82 -4.34 -44.03
C ASN A 733 22.05 -3.39 -43.09
N LEU A 734 22.42 -3.38 -41.80
CA LEU A 734 21.81 -2.52 -40.79
C LEU A 734 22.43 -1.11 -40.81
N PRO A 735 21.66 -0.05 -41.13
CA PRO A 735 22.20 1.31 -41.22
C PRO A 735 22.46 1.92 -39.84
N GLY A 736 23.43 2.84 -39.78
CA GLY A 736 23.69 3.67 -38.60
C GLY A 736 24.37 2.95 -37.43
N LEU A 737 24.94 1.76 -37.65
CA LEU A 737 25.65 1.01 -36.62
C LEU A 737 27.13 1.44 -36.52
N SER A 738 27.59 1.65 -35.29
CA SER A 738 29.01 1.87 -34.99
C SER A 738 29.78 0.55 -34.95
N THR A 739 31.11 0.60 -34.97
CA THR A 739 31.94 -0.62 -34.82
C THR A 739 31.67 -1.34 -33.51
N LYS A 740 31.42 -0.60 -32.42
CA LYS A 740 31.03 -1.20 -31.14
C LYS A 740 29.71 -1.97 -31.29
N ASP A 741 28.78 -1.45 -32.09
CA ASP A 741 27.48 -2.10 -32.37
C ASP A 741 27.65 -3.40 -33.14
N PHE A 742 28.52 -3.44 -34.15
CA PHE A 742 28.86 -4.70 -34.83
C PHE A 742 29.54 -5.72 -33.90
N VAL A 743 30.39 -5.27 -32.96
CA VAL A 743 30.98 -6.15 -31.93
C VAL A 743 29.90 -6.77 -31.05
N THR A 744 28.90 -6.00 -30.63
CA THR A 744 27.77 -6.51 -29.83
C THR A 744 26.83 -7.38 -30.68
N LEU A 745 26.58 -7.02 -31.93
CA LEU A 745 25.73 -7.77 -32.84
C LEU A 745 26.25 -9.20 -33.07
N ALA A 746 27.57 -9.38 -33.15
CA ALA A 746 28.19 -10.70 -33.23
C ALA A 746 27.86 -11.61 -32.02
N ILE A 747 27.64 -11.03 -30.83
CA ILE A 747 27.19 -11.76 -29.64
C ILE A 747 25.71 -12.10 -29.78
N ILE A 748 24.88 -11.12 -30.15
CA ILE A 748 23.43 -11.30 -30.29
C ILE A 748 23.14 -12.41 -31.30
N GLN A 749 23.82 -12.41 -32.45
CA GLN A 749 23.66 -13.42 -33.51
C GLN A 749 23.88 -14.86 -33.02
N ARG A 750 24.70 -15.05 -31.97
CA ARG A 750 25.03 -16.34 -31.38
C ARG A 750 24.39 -16.57 -30.01
N TYR A 751 23.38 -15.78 -29.64
CA TYR A 751 22.74 -15.84 -28.33
C TYR A 751 22.22 -17.24 -27.97
N ILE A 752 21.46 -17.87 -28.86
CA ILE A 752 20.90 -19.22 -28.62
C ILE A 752 22.02 -20.26 -28.55
N ASP A 753 23.05 -20.17 -29.40
CA ASP A 753 24.21 -21.07 -29.33
C ASP A 753 24.91 -20.99 -27.96
N PHE A 754 25.04 -19.77 -27.41
CA PHE A 754 25.59 -19.58 -26.08
C PHE A 754 24.68 -20.12 -24.97
N LYS A 755 23.36 -19.90 -25.07
CA LYS A 755 22.39 -20.43 -24.10
C LYS A 755 22.35 -21.94 -24.07
N VAL A 756 22.40 -22.59 -25.24
CA VAL A 756 22.53 -24.05 -25.34
C VAL A 756 23.82 -24.52 -24.64
N GLY A 757 24.93 -23.78 -24.81
CA GLY A 757 26.18 -24.04 -24.08
C GLY A 757 26.06 -23.92 -22.55
N GLU A 758 25.30 -22.93 -22.05
CA GLU A 758 25.03 -22.77 -20.62
C GLU A 758 24.22 -23.95 -20.07
N VAL A 759 23.15 -24.37 -20.75
CA VAL A 759 22.34 -25.54 -20.38
C VAL A 759 23.19 -26.80 -20.30
N TRP A 760 24.02 -27.08 -21.31
CA TRP A 760 24.92 -28.23 -21.28
C TRP A 760 25.97 -28.13 -20.16
N SER A 761 26.42 -26.93 -19.82
CA SER A 761 27.33 -26.71 -18.70
C SER A 761 26.67 -26.96 -17.36
N GLU A 762 25.39 -26.59 -17.21
CA GLU A 762 24.56 -26.87 -16.03
C GLU A 762 24.35 -28.39 -15.87
N ILE A 763 23.92 -29.07 -16.94
CA ILE A 763 23.76 -30.54 -16.97
C ILE A 763 25.07 -31.24 -16.62
N TYR A 764 26.19 -30.81 -17.21
CA TYR A 764 27.49 -31.43 -16.94
C TYR A 764 27.93 -31.25 -15.48
N ALA A 765 27.63 -30.09 -14.89
CA ALA A 765 27.95 -29.82 -13.48
C ALA A 765 27.06 -30.65 -12.55
N GLU A 766 25.76 -30.72 -12.81
CA GLU A 766 24.80 -31.50 -12.03
C GLU A 766 25.13 -33.00 -12.01
N ILE A 767 25.42 -33.57 -13.20
CA ILE A 767 25.81 -34.97 -13.30
C ILE A 767 27.07 -35.26 -12.46
N LYS A 768 28.03 -34.34 -12.38
CA LYS A 768 29.26 -34.52 -11.58
C LYS A 768 29.03 -34.44 -10.08
N GLU A 769 28.00 -33.73 -9.62
CA GLU A 769 27.66 -33.65 -8.19
C GLU A 769 26.97 -34.94 -7.71
N GLU A 770 26.07 -35.52 -8.50
CA GLU A 770 25.32 -36.73 -8.11
C GLU A 770 25.98 -38.04 -8.56
N PHE A 771 26.66 -38.02 -9.71
CA PHE A 771 27.11 -39.22 -10.41
C PHE A 771 28.56 -39.10 -10.89
N ARG A 772 29.12 -40.25 -11.27
CA ARG A 772 30.38 -40.32 -12.00
C ARG A 772 30.10 -40.83 -13.41
N PRO A 773 30.19 -39.99 -14.46
CA PRO A 773 30.00 -40.43 -15.84
C PRO A 773 30.95 -41.57 -16.21
N ILE A 774 30.48 -42.52 -17.03
CA ILE A 774 31.37 -43.49 -17.66
C ILE A 774 32.24 -42.80 -18.72
N THR A 775 33.39 -43.39 -19.07
CA THR A 775 34.38 -42.78 -19.97
C THR A 775 33.81 -42.36 -21.33
N SER A 776 32.81 -43.09 -21.85
CA SER A 776 32.12 -42.74 -23.10
C SER A 776 31.33 -41.42 -22.96
N ASP A 777 30.56 -41.30 -21.88
CA ASP A 777 29.71 -40.12 -21.61
C ASP A 777 30.57 -38.92 -21.24
N GLU A 778 31.65 -39.12 -20.48
CA GLU A 778 32.62 -38.07 -20.14
C GLU A 778 33.24 -37.46 -21.41
N ARG A 779 33.71 -38.29 -22.35
CA ARG A 779 34.23 -37.82 -23.65
C ARG A 779 33.18 -37.07 -24.46
N THR A 780 31.92 -37.50 -24.39
CA THR A 780 30.81 -36.85 -25.11
C THR A 780 30.52 -35.46 -24.52
N LEU A 781 30.47 -35.35 -23.19
CA LEU A 781 30.26 -34.09 -22.48
C LEU A 781 31.43 -33.11 -22.68
N GLU A 782 32.67 -33.61 -22.73
CA GLU A 782 33.85 -32.82 -23.08
C GLU A 782 33.80 -32.33 -24.54
N ALA A 783 33.39 -33.17 -25.48
CA ALA A 783 33.23 -32.78 -26.88
C ALA A 783 32.15 -31.68 -27.04
N ILE A 784 31.01 -31.81 -26.36
CA ILE A 784 29.95 -30.78 -26.34
C ILE A 784 30.49 -29.47 -25.75
N SER A 785 31.20 -29.54 -24.62
CA SER A 785 31.84 -28.35 -24.01
C SER A 785 32.83 -27.68 -24.97
N LYS A 786 33.57 -28.47 -25.76
CA LYS A 786 34.50 -27.95 -26.76
C LYS A 786 33.79 -27.25 -27.92
N VAL A 787 32.64 -27.74 -28.35
CA VAL A 787 31.80 -27.07 -29.36
C VAL A 787 31.40 -25.68 -28.86
N SER A 788 30.92 -25.58 -27.62
CA SER A 788 30.55 -24.29 -27.02
C SER A 788 31.73 -23.31 -26.91
N GLU A 789 32.90 -23.79 -26.47
CA GLU A 789 34.13 -22.98 -26.42
C GLU A 789 34.58 -22.50 -27.82
N ASN A 790 34.47 -23.37 -28.83
CA ASN A 790 34.81 -23.02 -30.21
C ASN A 790 33.87 -21.94 -30.75
N THR A 791 32.56 -22.00 -30.47
CA THR A 791 31.62 -20.93 -30.82
C THR A 791 32.03 -19.60 -30.19
N GLY A 792 32.36 -19.58 -28.90
CA GLY A 792 32.87 -18.39 -28.23
C GLY A 792 34.13 -17.83 -28.89
N ARG A 793 35.05 -18.71 -29.31
CA ARG A 793 36.29 -18.33 -30.00
C ARG A 793 36.01 -17.71 -31.37
N THR A 794 35.14 -18.33 -32.17
CA THR A 794 34.75 -17.80 -33.48
C THR A 794 34.14 -16.41 -33.37
N VAL A 795 33.34 -16.14 -32.33
CA VAL A 795 32.78 -14.80 -32.11
C VAL A 795 33.87 -13.80 -31.71
N VAL A 796 34.83 -14.17 -30.86
CA VAL A 796 35.98 -13.30 -30.53
C VAL A 796 36.83 -13.00 -31.76
N ASP A 797 37.07 -13.99 -32.62
CA ASP A 797 37.83 -13.82 -33.87
C ASP A 797 37.11 -12.82 -34.79
N LEU A 798 35.79 -12.96 -34.95
CA LEU A 798 34.94 -12.03 -35.71
C LEU A 798 34.96 -10.61 -35.11
N GLN A 799 34.82 -10.48 -33.78
CA GLN A 799 34.90 -9.19 -33.10
C GLN A 799 36.26 -8.52 -33.31
N THR A 800 37.34 -9.29 -33.29
CA THR A 800 38.70 -8.82 -33.51
C THR A 800 38.90 -8.37 -34.96
N GLU A 801 38.34 -9.10 -35.93
CA GLU A 801 38.35 -8.71 -37.34
C GLU A 801 37.62 -7.40 -37.57
N VAL A 802 36.43 -7.23 -37.01
CA VAL A 802 35.64 -6.00 -37.08
C VAL A 802 36.43 -4.79 -36.54
N LEU A 803 37.13 -4.96 -35.41
CA LEU A 803 37.97 -3.91 -34.83
C LEU A 803 39.19 -3.59 -35.69
N LYS A 804 39.86 -4.61 -36.26
CA LYS A 804 41.01 -4.43 -37.17
C LYS A 804 40.61 -3.69 -38.43
N SER A 805 39.48 -4.05 -39.04
CA SER A 805 38.95 -3.39 -40.24
C SER A 805 38.66 -1.92 -39.99
N GLN A 806 38.08 -1.56 -38.83
CA GLN A 806 37.89 -0.16 -38.46
C GLN A 806 39.22 0.58 -38.27
N HIS A 807 40.19 -0.04 -37.60
CA HIS A 807 41.49 0.58 -37.38
C HIS A 807 42.21 0.86 -38.71
N HIS A 808 42.16 -0.09 -39.63
CA HIS A 808 42.71 0.07 -40.97
C HIS A 808 42.02 1.21 -41.74
N HIS A 809 40.68 1.29 -41.68
CA HIS A 809 39.93 2.39 -42.30
C HIS A 809 40.32 3.75 -41.73
N LYS A 810 40.45 3.88 -40.40
CA LYS A 810 40.88 5.14 -39.76
C LYS A 810 42.28 5.56 -40.20
N ILE A 811 43.21 4.61 -40.31
CA ILE A 811 44.56 4.90 -40.83
C ILE A 811 44.48 5.39 -42.28
N GLN A 812 43.66 4.75 -43.12
CA GLN A 812 43.49 5.18 -44.51
C GLN A 812 42.86 6.59 -44.63
N GLU A 813 41.87 6.92 -43.79
CA GLU A 813 41.27 8.26 -43.72
C GLU A 813 42.26 9.32 -43.24
N GLU A 814 43.04 8.98 -42.21
CA GLU A 814 44.11 9.82 -41.69
C GLU A 814 45.18 10.06 -42.76
N GLU A 815 45.64 9.02 -43.46
CA GLU A 815 46.55 9.13 -44.60
C GLU A 815 45.99 10.01 -45.71
N LYS A 816 44.69 9.89 -46.02
CA LYS A 816 44.02 10.74 -47.01
C LYS A 816 44.01 12.19 -46.56
N THR A 817 43.72 12.46 -45.29
CA THR A 817 43.71 13.82 -44.73
C THR A 817 45.13 14.41 -44.72
N TYR A 818 46.15 13.62 -44.36
CA TYR A 818 47.55 14.04 -44.47
C TYR A 818 47.95 14.34 -45.92
N LYS A 819 47.52 13.53 -46.90
CA LYS A 819 47.75 13.80 -48.32
C LYS A 819 47.07 15.09 -48.77
N GLU A 820 45.85 15.36 -48.29
CA GLU A 820 45.13 16.62 -48.57
C GLU A 820 45.86 17.84 -47.96
N ILE A 821 46.36 17.74 -46.71
CA ILE A 821 47.16 18.78 -46.07
C ILE A 821 48.47 18.99 -46.82
N GLN A 822 49.17 17.91 -47.18
CA GLN A 822 50.43 17.97 -47.93
C GLN A 822 50.22 18.59 -49.31
N ALA A 823 49.14 18.22 -50.02
CA ALA A 823 48.77 18.84 -51.29
C ALA A 823 48.50 20.34 -51.13
N THR A 824 47.80 20.73 -50.06
CA THR A 824 47.54 22.14 -49.72
C THR A 824 48.84 22.92 -49.44
N CYS A 825 49.76 22.33 -48.67
CA CYS A 825 51.09 22.92 -48.42
C CYS A 825 51.91 23.05 -49.72
N THR A 826 51.92 22.00 -50.54
CA THR A 826 52.63 22.00 -51.83
C THR A 826 52.05 23.06 -52.77
N GLN A 827 50.72 23.20 -52.81
CA GLN A 827 50.05 24.23 -53.59
C GLN A 827 50.41 25.63 -53.08
N ARG A 828 50.48 25.84 -51.76
CA ARG A 828 50.91 27.11 -51.15
C ARG A 828 52.37 27.43 -51.49
N GLU A 829 53.27 26.45 -51.46
CA GLU A 829 54.67 26.63 -51.88
C GLU A 829 54.79 26.96 -53.37
N LEU A 830 54.00 26.31 -54.24
CA LEU A 830 53.96 26.61 -55.67
C LEU A 830 53.45 28.03 -55.93
N ILE A 831 52.43 28.47 -55.19
CA ILE A 831 51.95 29.85 -55.24
C ILE A 831 53.06 30.82 -54.82
N ASN A 832 53.75 30.57 -53.70
CA ASN A 832 54.87 31.40 -53.23
C ASN A 832 56.02 31.46 -54.24
N LYS A 833 56.43 30.32 -54.82
CA LYS A 833 57.46 30.28 -55.88
C LYS A 833 57.00 30.99 -57.14
N SER A 834 55.72 30.90 -57.50
CA SER A 834 55.16 31.65 -58.63
C SER A 834 55.19 33.15 -58.36
N TRP A 835 54.92 33.56 -57.11
CA TRP A 835 54.96 34.94 -56.66
C TRP A 835 56.38 35.51 -56.62
N GLU A 836 57.35 34.75 -56.10
CA GLU A 836 58.77 35.10 -56.15
C GLU A 836 59.28 35.21 -57.60
N ASN A 837 58.92 34.27 -58.47
CA ASN A 837 59.25 34.36 -59.90
C ASN A 837 58.59 35.58 -60.56
N PHE A 838 57.35 35.91 -60.20
CA PHE A 838 56.67 37.11 -60.67
C PHE A 838 57.39 38.39 -60.20
N LEU A 839 57.72 38.49 -58.91
CA LEU A 839 58.49 39.60 -58.33
C LEU A 839 59.87 39.73 -58.99
N THR A 840 60.57 38.63 -59.21
CA THR A 840 61.91 38.63 -59.83
C THR A 840 61.85 39.08 -61.29
N ARG A 841 60.79 38.71 -62.02
CA ARG A 841 60.56 39.15 -63.41
C ARG A 841 60.17 40.63 -63.52
N THR A 842 59.48 41.19 -62.54
CA THR A 842 59.08 42.61 -62.54
C THR A 842 60.16 43.54 -62.00
N SER A 843 61.07 43.05 -61.15
CA SER A 843 62.14 43.84 -60.53
C SER A 843 63.51 43.73 -61.23
N ASN A 844 63.78 42.66 -62.01
CA ASN A 844 65.05 42.46 -62.71
C ASN A 844 64.87 42.26 -64.23
N PHE A 845 65.41 43.21 -65.02
CA PHE A 845 65.28 43.23 -66.48
C PHE A 845 65.98 42.05 -67.18
N GLU A 846 67.11 41.56 -66.67
CA GLU A 846 67.80 40.38 -67.23
C GLU A 846 66.99 39.10 -66.99
N ALA A 847 66.41 38.95 -65.80
CA ALA A 847 65.55 37.82 -65.45
C ALA A 847 64.31 37.76 -66.35
N LEU A 848 63.68 38.92 -66.65
CA LEU A 848 62.56 39.03 -67.59
C LEU A 848 62.95 38.58 -69.00
N LYS A 849 64.11 39.02 -69.50
CA LYS A 849 64.61 38.67 -70.85
C LYS A 849 64.90 37.17 -70.96
N LYS A 850 65.42 36.55 -69.90
CA LYS A 850 65.65 35.10 -69.80
C LYS A 850 64.34 34.31 -69.74
N ALA A 851 63.36 34.77 -68.97
CA ALA A 851 62.02 34.17 -68.91
C ALA A 851 61.28 34.25 -70.25
N LYS A 852 61.36 35.38 -70.97
CA LYS A 852 60.80 35.54 -72.32
C LYS A 852 61.38 34.52 -73.31
N ARG A 853 62.71 34.36 -73.32
CA ARG A 853 63.40 33.35 -74.15
C ARG A 853 63.00 31.92 -73.80
N LEU A 854 62.81 31.61 -72.52
CA LEU A 854 62.33 30.29 -72.06
C LEU A 854 60.89 30.03 -72.50
N GLN A 855 60.03 31.05 -72.45
CA GLN A 855 58.64 30.97 -72.92
C GLN A 855 58.60 30.78 -74.44
N GLU A 856 59.42 31.51 -75.21
CA GLU A 856 59.58 31.33 -76.66
C GLU A 856 60.03 29.90 -77.00
N ARG A 857 61.02 29.36 -76.28
CA ARG A 857 61.45 27.95 -76.44
C ARG A 857 60.38 26.94 -76.07
N ALA A 858 59.61 27.18 -75.01
CA ALA A 858 58.52 26.29 -74.62
C ALA A 858 57.38 26.29 -75.65
N ILE A 859 57.09 27.46 -76.25
CA ILE A 859 56.13 27.60 -77.36
C ILE A 859 56.64 26.84 -78.60
N GLU A 860 57.93 26.92 -78.93
CA GLU A 860 58.54 26.11 -80.01
C GLU A 860 58.53 24.60 -79.71
N ALA A 861 58.75 24.20 -78.44
CA ALA A 861 58.70 22.80 -78.01
C ALA A 861 57.27 22.21 -78.05
N CYS A 862 56.23 23.01 -77.78
CA CYS A 862 54.84 22.59 -77.97
C CYS A 862 54.44 22.52 -79.45
N ARG A 863 54.98 23.40 -80.30
CA ARG A 863 54.73 23.40 -81.76
C ARG A 863 55.37 22.21 -82.48
N SER A 864 56.41 21.59 -81.91
CA SER A 864 57.16 20.48 -82.53
C SER A 864 56.60 19.08 -82.24
N LYS A 865 55.55 18.93 -81.42
CA LYS A 865 54.89 17.66 -81.09
C LYS A 865 53.59 17.34 -81.87
N VAL A 866 53.29 18.06 -82.95
CA VAL A 866 52.14 17.73 -83.82
C VAL A 866 52.65 17.16 -85.16
N LYS A 867 52.94 15.84 -85.16
CA LYS A 867 53.00 15.02 -86.38
C LYS A 867 51.99 13.87 -86.25
N VAL A 868 50.79 14.15 -86.76
CA VAL A 868 49.83 13.29 -87.48
C VAL A 868 49.71 11.81 -87.05
N GLN A 869 48.57 11.46 -86.45
CA GLN A 869 47.77 10.29 -86.84
C GLN A 869 46.27 10.64 -86.77
N ASN A 870 45.54 10.15 -87.77
CA ASN A 870 44.19 10.51 -88.20
C ASN A 870 43.10 10.53 -87.11
N GLY A 871 42.36 11.64 -87.06
CA GLY A 871 41.06 11.81 -86.42
C GLY A 871 40.47 13.17 -86.84
N PRO A 872 39.13 13.33 -86.96
CA PRO A 872 38.53 14.53 -87.54
C PRO A 872 38.92 15.80 -86.77
N LEU A 873 39.37 16.82 -87.52
CA LEU A 873 39.74 18.13 -87.01
C LEU A 873 38.60 18.76 -86.20
N TYR A 874 38.81 18.97 -84.91
CA TYR A 874 38.13 20.04 -84.19
C TYR A 874 38.92 21.32 -84.40
N SER A 875 38.27 22.33 -84.98
CA SER A 875 38.79 23.68 -85.12
C SER A 875 39.06 24.28 -83.73
N THR A 876 40.29 24.72 -83.48
CA THR A 876 40.67 25.51 -82.29
C THR A 876 40.71 27.01 -82.60
N ASP A 877 39.82 27.50 -83.46
CA ASP A 877 39.56 28.94 -83.59
C ASP A 877 38.51 29.36 -82.55
N ILE A 878 38.97 29.75 -81.35
CA ILE A 878 38.15 30.54 -80.44
C ILE A 878 38.43 32.01 -80.75
N LYS A 879 37.51 32.64 -81.49
CA LYS A 879 37.48 34.10 -81.65
C LYS A 879 37.17 34.76 -80.30
N ASN A 880 37.87 35.86 -80.00
CA ASN A 880 37.66 36.78 -78.86
C ASN A 880 38.33 36.43 -77.51
N LEU A 881 39.60 36.00 -77.53
CA LEU A 881 40.41 35.83 -76.31
C LEU A 881 41.30 37.05 -76.00
N GLN A 882 40.82 38.25 -76.30
CA GLN A 882 41.42 39.51 -75.87
C GLN A 882 40.32 40.52 -75.49
N THR A 883 39.73 40.31 -74.33
CA THR A 883 39.07 41.39 -73.58
C THR A 883 39.11 41.04 -72.10
N THR A 884 40.04 41.67 -71.39
CA THR A 884 39.97 41.90 -69.95
C THR A 884 38.93 43.00 -69.66
N VAL A 885 38.01 42.71 -68.76
CA VAL A 885 37.51 43.66 -67.76
C VAL A 885 37.83 43.06 -66.40
#